data_AF-A0A0L0CK96-F1
#
_entry.id   AF-A0A0L0CK96-F1
#
_cell.length_a   1.000
_cell.length_b   1.000
_cell.length_c   1.000
_cell.angle_alpha   90.00
_cell.angle_beta   90.00
_cell.angle_gamma   90.00
#
_symmetry.space_group_name_H-M   'P 1'
#
loop_
_entity.id
_entity.type
_entity.pdbx_description
1 polymer ?
#
loop_
_entity_poly.entity_id
_entity_poly.type
_entity_poly.pdbx_seq_one_letter_code
_entity_poly.pdbx_strand_id
1 'polypeptide(L)'
;MASTSQEVVVAPPVDAHNLRKDKSLWRDLTSYWILGLCNNYGYVVMLSAAHDIIGQFHHDEPPSNDNEGGNGRECHIVSTGAILLADILPSLFVKIIMPFFPFWVHFRIATAVLFSAAGFLFVGFANAEWMALLGVIITSASSGIGETTFLAYSSHFNKNVVSTWSSGTGGAGVIGSLSYATLRSLNVSPRDTMLIMLIFPFIEALSFWILLRKPTVLPVTAVESTEELIIDDKPLQGFKEKFFYIKNLIKYMVPLALVYFFEYFINQGLFELVFFENTFLDKASQYRWLNVDYQIGVFISRSSVNIFQLDKIWLMSVFQLVNVVYFLTEVIYFYTPSIWITFVIVLWEGLLGGGAYVNTFYRMSKEIPPGRRQFAMAMVVQSDSYGIALAGFLAIPVHNAICALPAAVRSVTWLNENHEEPEELEDKGLWRDLTAFWLLGLCNNYGYTVMLSAAHDIIGQFHEEHITRFENTTETKVVRDCQYISTGAILLADILPTLFFKIILPFLPYWLNFYIFSAVIFSAAGFLFVGFAKTEWLAILGIAITSASGGIGEAKLVSYSSQFNKNVVSTWSSGTGAAGVIGSLSYATLRSFHISNRDTMLIMLIFPLLEALSFWLLLRSPKQKLRVVYSKELLLHQLEEFSQKLSYAKELLKYMVPLVLVYLFEYFINQGLYELVYFENSFLERPSQYRWLNVDYQLGVFVARSSVNIVHFKKTWLMAVLQFVNVLYFLAEAIFPFTPLIWFTFAIVFWEGLLGGGAYVNTFYRMSHEIPMQRRKFALSIVIQSDSIGITSAALLAIPVHNAICDLPVMKRMIK
;
A
#
# COMPACT_ATOMS: atom_id res chain seq x y z
N MET A 1 43.88 -5.37 53.83
CA MET A 1 42.42 -5.55 53.76
C MET A 1 42.14 -6.77 52.89
N ALA A 2 41.27 -7.66 53.36
CA ALA A 2 41.21 -9.07 52.99
C ALA A 2 40.85 -9.35 51.52
N SER A 3 41.58 -10.30 50.93
CA SER A 3 41.26 -10.99 49.68
C SER A 3 40.11 -11.96 49.93
N THR A 4 38.91 -11.66 49.46
CA THR A 4 37.79 -12.61 49.40
C THR A 4 37.81 -13.32 48.05
N SER A 5 38.48 -14.47 48.01
CA SER A 5 38.35 -15.49 46.97
C SER A 5 36.91 -16.02 46.97
N GLN A 6 36.12 -15.69 45.94
CA GLN A 6 34.83 -16.34 45.71
C GLN A 6 35.08 -17.79 45.28
N GLU A 7 34.82 -18.74 46.18
CA GLU A 7 34.74 -20.17 45.86
C GLU A 7 33.59 -20.41 44.88
N VAL A 8 33.93 -20.93 43.71
CA VAL A 8 32.96 -21.37 42.70
C VAL A 8 32.50 -22.77 43.09
N VAL A 9 31.33 -22.88 43.72
CA VAL A 9 30.67 -24.16 43.99
C VAL A 9 30.10 -24.69 42.68
N VAL A 10 30.69 -25.76 42.15
CA VAL A 10 30.23 -26.45 40.94
C VAL A 10 29.10 -27.41 41.31
N ALA A 11 27.88 -27.15 40.79
CA ALA A 11 26.74 -28.06 40.90
C ALA A 11 26.84 -29.18 39.84
N PRO A 12 26.31 -30.39 40.11
CA PRO A 12 26.43 -31.53 39.19
C PRO A 12 25.64 -31.33 37.88
N PRO A 13 26.02 -32.03 36.80
CA PRO A 13 25.47 -31.81 35.46
C PRO A 13 24.00 -32.24 35.39
N VAL A 14 23.16 -31.40 34.80
CA VAL A 14 21.74 -31.71 34.53
C VAL A 14 21.61 -32.04 33.05
N ASP A 15 20.92 -33.14 32.75
CA ASP A 15 20.69 -33.68 31.41
C ASP A 15 20.13 -32.64 30.42
N ALA A 16 20.72 -32.63 29.22
CA ALA A 16 20.46 -31.67 28.13
C ALA A 16 19.04 -31.74 27.51
N HIS A 17 18.16 -32.61 28.00
CA HIS A 17 16.85 -32.87 27.37
C HIS A 17 15.66 -32.11 27.98
N ASN A 18 15.89 -31.22 28.95
CA ASN A 18 14.84 -30.41 29.60
C ASN A 18 15.25 -28.94 29.80
N LEU A 19 15.46 -28.19 28.71
CA LEU A 19 15.42 -26.71 28.75
C LEU A 19 13.99 -26.28 29.13
N ARG A 20 13.73 -26.18 30.44
CA ARG A 20 12.52 -25.64 31.05
C ARG A 20 12.00 -24.45 30.23
N LYS A 21 10.76 -24.50 29.76
CA LYS A 21 10.00 -23.30 29.38
C LYS A 21 10.03 -22.35 30.58
N ASP A 22 10.88 -21.32 30.52
CA ASP A 22 10.93 -20.29 31.55
C ASP A 22 9.59 -19.57 31.56
N LYS A 23 8.71 -19.98 32.49
CA LYS A 23 7.37 -19.44 32.61
C LYS A 23 7.41 -17.92 32.79
N SER A 24 8.48 -17.34 33.32
CA SER A 24 8.55 -15.91 33.60
C SER A 24 9.24 -15.08 32.52
N LEU A 25 9.57 -15.67 31.36
CA LEU A 25 10.20 -14.97 30.22
C LEU A 25 9.36 -13.80 29.69
N TRP A 26 8.02 -13.90 29.77
CA TRP A 26 7.14 -12.81 29.33
C TRP A 26 7.46 -11.50 30.06
N ARG A 27 7.90 -11.55 31.33
CA ARG A 27 8.20 -10.35 32.12
C ARG A 27 9.35 -9.57 31.51
N ASP A 28 10.42 -10.27 31.13
CA ASP A 28 11.59 -9.63 30.54
C ASP A 28 11.27 -9.07 29.16
N LEU A 29 10.51 -9.83 28.35
CA LEU A 29 10.08 -9.41 27.02
C LEU A 29 9.21 -8.14 27.07
N THR A 30 8.19 -8.14 27.95
CA THR A 30 7.32 -6.97 28.16
C THR A 30 8.09 -5.80 28.75
N SER A 31 8.98 -6.03 29.72
CA SER A 31 9.83 -4.99 30.28
C SER A 31 10.69 -4.32 29.21
N TYR A 32 11.41 -5.10 28.40
CA TYR A 32 12.27 -4.55 27.35
C TYR A 32 11.49 -3.82 26.26
N TRP A 33 10.27 -4.24 25.96
CA TRP A 33 9.39 -3.50 25.05
C TRP A 33 9.01 -2.14 25.63
N ILE A 34 8.58 -2.08 26.89
CA ILE A 34 8.23 -0.83 27.57
C ILE A 34 9.46 0.08 27.74
N LEU A 35 10.61 -0.50 28.10
CA LEU A 35 11.86 0.25 28.27
C LEU A 35 12.31 0.87 26.94
N GLY A 36 12.23 0.12 25.83
CA GLY A 36 12.53 0.64 24.50
C GLY A 36 11.59 1.76 24.09
N LEU A 37 10.30 1.62 24.42
CA LEU A 37 9.31 2.66 24.17
C LEU A 37 9.63 3.93 24.96
N CYS A 38 9.74 3.84 26.28
CA CYS A 38 9.88 5.01 27.15
C CYS A 38 11.22 5.73 26.96
N ASN A 39 12.33 5.00 26.77
CA ASN A 39 13.65 5.60 26.56
C ASN A 39 13.70 6.52 25.34
N ASN A 40 13.04 6.12 24.24
CA ASN A 40 13.02 6.88 22.99
C ASN A 40 11.81 7.81 22.87
N TYR A 41 10.85 7.73 23.79
CA TYR A 41 9.63 8.54 23.76
C TYR A 41 9.93 10.03 23.83
N GLY A 42 10.80 10.45 24.75
CA GLY A 42 11.19 11.85 24.92
C GLY A 42 11.77 12.45 23.64
N TYR A 43 12.72 11.76 23.02
CA TYR A 43 13.34 12.15 21.75
C TYR A 43 12.28 12.38 20.65
N VAL A 44 11.36 11.42 20.46
CA VAL A 44 10.30 11.53 19.43
C VAL A 44 9.36 12.70 19.71
N VAL A 45 8.98 12.91 20.97
CA VAL A 45 8.10 14.03 21.34
C VAL A 45 8.78 15.37 21.15
N MET A 46 10.07 15.51 21.50
CA MET A 46 10.80 16.76 21.30
C MET A 46 10.89 17.14 19.82
N LEU A 47 11.15 16.17 18.94
CA LEU A 47 11.09 16.39 17.48
C LEU A 47 9.69 16.76 17.01
N SER A 48 8.66 16.06 17.49
CA SER A 48 7.26 16.32 17.10
C SER A 48 6.76 17.69 17.59
N ALA A 49 7.28 18.15 18.72
CA ALA A 49 6.93 19.42 19.36
C ALA A 49 7.80 20.58 18.91
N ALA A 50 8.82 20.36 18.09
CA ALA A 50 9.87 21.35 17.87
C ALA A 50 9.37 22.67 17.27
N HIS A 51 8.46 22.62 16.29
CA HIS A 51 7.82 23.81 15.73
C HIS A 51 6.99 24.56 16.77
N ASP A 52 6.26 23.85 17.64
CA ASP A 52 5.47 24.45 18.72
C ASP A 52 6.40 25.06 19.79
N ILE A 53 7.53 24.42 20.12
CA ILE A 53 8.51 24.92 21.10
C ILE A 53 9.14 26.22 20.61
N ILE A 54 9.56 26.27 19.35
CA ILE A 54 10.23 27.43 18.75
C ILE A 54 9.21 28.56 18.51
N GLY A 55 8.03 28.22 17.96
CA GLY A 55 6.98 29.20 17.64
C GLY A 55 6.45 30.00 18.83
N GLN A 56 6.56 29.46 20.06
CA GLN A 56 6.18 30.17 21.29
C GLN A 56 7.05 31.41 21.58
N PHE A 57 8.25 31.51 21.00
CA PHE A 57 9.20 32.59 21.25
C PHE A 57 9.37 33.57 20.09
N HIS A 58 8.88 33.25 18.88
CA HIS A 58 9.04 34.07 17.66
C HIS A 58 7.82 34.94 17.30
N HIS A 59 7.02 35.37 18.28
CA HIS A 59 5.81 36.17 18.01
C HIS A 59 6.05 37.61 17.52
N ASP A 60 7.30 38.09 17.44
CA ASP A 60 7.64 39.50 17.17
C ASP A 60 8.46 39.78 15.90
N GLU A 61 8.79 38.77 15.07
CA GLU A 61 9.44 39.03 13.78
C GLU A 61 8.40 39.03 12.64
N PRO A 62 8.21 40.16 11.92
CA PRO A 62 7.37 40.15 10.73
C PRO A 62 8.00 39.17 9.73
N PRO A 63 7.19 38.44 8.94
CA PRO A 63 7.74 37.64 7.85
C PRO A 63 8.60 38.54 6.99
N SER A 64 9.89 38.20 6.84
CA SER A 64 10.79 38.96 5.98
C SER A 64 10.16 39.06 4.59
N ASN A 65 9.88 40.29 4.18
CA ASN A 65 9.44 40.63 2.82
C ASN A 65 10.59 40.45 1.82
N ASP A 66 11.17 39.26 1.74
CA ASP A 66 12.11 38.87 0.68
C ASP A 66 11.38 38.22 -0.50
N ASN A 67 10.13 38.61 -0.73
CA ASN A 67 9.37 38.32 -1.95
C ASN A 67 9.19 39.59 -2.79
N GLU A 68 10.26 40.34 -3.01
CA GLU A 68 10.37 41.17 -4.21
C GLU A 68 10.79 40.27 -5.39
N GLY A 69 9.78 39.75 -6.10
CA GLY A 69 9.89 39.29 -7.49
C GLY A 69 10.78 38.08 -7.76
N GLY A 70 10.24 36.86 -7.61
CA GLY A 70 10.85 35.68 -8.23
C GLY A 70 10.07 34.39 -7.98
N ASN A 71 9.97 33.55 -9.02
CA ASN A 71 9.49 32.16 -8.95
C ASN A 71 10.43 31.28 -8.10
N GLY A 72 10.48 31.50 -6.78
CA GLY A 72 11.34 30.78 -5.83
C GLY A 72 10.59 29.68 -5.07
N ARG A 73 11.31 28.61 -4.66
CA ARG A 73 10.77 27.54 -3.81
C ARG A 73 10.44 28.09 -2.42
N GLU A 74 9.25 27.79 -1.88
CA GLU A 74 8.90 28.11 -0.50
C GLU A 74 9.72 27.24 0.48
N CYS A 75 10.76 27.82 1.07
CA CYS A 75 11.62 27.17 2.06
C CYS A 75 11.59 27.93 3.40
N HIS A 76 11.57 27.21 4.52
CA HIS A 76 11.74 27.81 5.85
C HIS A 76 13.23 28.02 6.17
N ILE A 77 13.57 29.21 6.67
CA ILE A 77 14.97 29.62 6.95
C ILE A 77 15.58 28.82 8.11
N VAL A 78 14.76 28.28 9.02
CA VAL A 78 15.21 27.35 10.08
C VAL A 78 15.03 25.92 9.58
N SER A 79 16.10 25.34 9.03
CA SER A 79 16.11 23.94 8.57
C SER A 79 15.79 23.00 9.74
N THR A 80 14.87 22.06 9.53
CA THR A 80 14.57 20.92 10.42
C THR A 80 15.83 20.15 10.84
N GLY A 81 16.89 20.19 10.02
CA GLY A 81 18.22 19.66 10.35
C GLY A 81 18.88 20.29 11.59
N ALA A 82 18.63 21.58 11.87
CA ALA A 82 19.19 22.25 13.06
C ALA A 82 18.55 21.74 14.36
N ILE A 83 17.23 21.49 14.33
CA ILE A 83 16.47 20.90 15.43
C ILE A 83 16.95 19.46 15.67
N LEU A 84 17.11 18.68 14.61
CA LEU A 84 17.65 17.33 14.69
C LEU A 84 19.04 17.32 15.34
N LEU A 85 19.92 18.25 14.95
CA LEU A 85 21.27 18.36 15.53
C LEU A 85 21.21 18.67 17.04
N ALA A 86 20.34 19.60 17.46
CA ALA A 86 20.15 19.92 18.86
C ALA A 86 19.65 18.70 19.67
N ASP A 87 18.84 17.84 19.05
CA ASP A 87 18.27 16.66 19.70
C ASP A 87 19.15 15.39 19.60
N ILE A 88 20.08 15.27 18.65
CA ILE A 88 20.96 14.09 18.53
C ILE A 88 22.35 14.27 19.16
N LEU A 89 22.93 15.47 19.11
CA LEU A 89 24.31 15.70 19.55
C LEU A 89 24.53 15.40 21.06
N PRO A 90 23.61 15.77 21.98
CA PRO A 90 23.77 15.41 23.39
C PRO A 90 23.75 13.90 23.61
N SER A 91 22.80 13.20 22.97
CA SER A 91 22.73 11.73 22.99
C SER A 91 24.01 11.11 22.42
N LEU A 92 24.52 11.58 21.28
CA LEU A 92 25.76 11.10 20.68
C LEU A 92 26.95 11.26 21.64
N PHE A 93 27.10 12.43 22.25
CA PHE A 93 28.19 12.70 23.20
C PHE A 93 28.14 11.73 24.39
N VAL A 94 26.95 11.52 24.95
CA VAL A 94 26.71 10.52 25.99
C VAL A 94 27.07 9.12 25.50
N LYS A 95 26.59 8.70 24.32
CA LYS A 95 26.82 7.36 23.77
C LYS A 95 28.30 7.07 23.53
N ILE A 96 29.11 8.07 23.19
CA ILE A 96 30.57 7.94 23.04
C ILE A 96 31.25 7.68 24.40
N ILE A 97 30.77 8.30 25.47
CA ILE A 97 31.42 8.30 26.78
C ILE A 97 30.98 7.11 27.62
N MET A 98 29.68 6.80 27.64
CA MET A 98 29.06 5.82 28.53
C MET A 98 29.65 4.40 28.49
N PRO A 99 30.10 3.85 27.35
CA PRO A 99 30.73 2.51 27.30
C PRO A 99 32.06 2.41 28.05
N PHE A 100 32.74 3.53 28.32
CA PHE A 100 34.03 3.56 29.00
C PHE A 100 33.91 3.70 30.53
N PHE A 101 32.76 4.14 31.03
CA PHE A 101 32.50 4.28 32.46
C PHE A 101 32.12 2.95 33.14
N PRO A 102 32.23 2.84 34.48
CA PRO A 102 31.73 1.70 35.23
C PRO A 102 30.25 1.43 34.95
N PHE A 103 29.89 0.14 34.80
CA PHE A 103 28.53 -0.27 34.44
C PHE A 103 27.60 -0.38 35.65
N TRP A 104 27.40 0.74 36.36
CA TRP A 104 26.46 0.82 37.47
C TRP A 104 25.03 0.98 36.96
N VAL A 105 24.42 -0.14 36.53
CA VAL A 105 23.14 -0.15 35.80
C VAL A 105 22.03 0.67 36.51
N HIS A 106 21.83 0.47 37.82
CA HIS A 106 20.79 1.18 38.56
C HIS A 106 21.04 2.69 38.64
N PHE A 107 22.30 3.12 38.79
CA PHE A 107 22.66 4.53 38.81
C PHE A 107 22.41 5.16 37.43
N ARG A 108 22.85 4.50 36.36
CA ARG A 108 22.65 4.97 34.98
C ARG A 108 21.16 5.14 34.64
N ILE A 109 20.33 4.14 34.95
CA ILE A 109 18.89 4.22 34.67
C ILE A 109 18.20 5.27 35.57
N ALA A 110 18.60 5.42 36.84
CA ALA A 110 18.10 6.50 37.68
C ALA A 110 18.43 7.88 37.10
N THR A 111 19.66 8.08 36.61
CA THR A 111 20.04 9.32 35.93
C THR A 111 19.22 9.52 34.65
N ALA A 112 19.02 8.50 33.83
CA ALA A 112 18.21 8.58 32.61
C ALA A 112 16.77 9.00 32.92
N VAL A 113 16.10 8.34 33.87
CA VAL A 113 14.72 8.67 34.27
C VAL A 113 14.62 10.09 34.82
N LEU A 114 15.54 10.49 35.70
CA LEU A 114 15.57 11.84 36.26
C LEU A 114 15.80 12.91 35.20
N PHE A 115 16.69 12.66 34.25
CA PHE A 115 16.93 13.57 33.13
C PHE A 115 15.71 13.65 32.20
N SER A 116 15.07 12.52 31.89
CA SER A 116 13.85 12.50 31.07
C SER A 116 12.73 13.33 31.71
N ALA A 117 12.48 13.11 33.02
CA ALA A 117 11.50 13.90 33.77
C ALA A 117 11.88 15.39 33.85
N ALA A 118 13.14 15.71 34.12
CA ALA A 118 13.63 17.08 34.17
C ALA A 118 13.45 17.77 32.81
N GLY A 119 13.76 17.08 31.71
CA GLY A 119 13.63 17.59 30.35
C GLY A 119 12.20 18.01 30.01
N PHE A 120 11.21 17.15 30.27
CA PHE A 120 9.79 17.49 30.10
C PHE A 120 9.35 18.68 30.97
N LEU A 121 9.84 18.76 32.22
CA LEU A 121 9.54 19.89 33.10
C LEU A 121 10.16 21.20 32.58
N PHE A 122 11.42 21.17 32.14
CA PHE A 122 12.08 22.35 31.58
C PHE A 122 11.35 22.88 30.34
N VAL A 123 10.92 22.01 29.43
CA VAL A 123 10.14 22.40 28.25
C VAL A 123 8.74 22.88 28.64
N GLY A 124 8.05 22.17 29.51
CA GLY A 124 6.69 22.52 29.94
C GLY A 124 6.61 23.85 30.69
N PHE A 125 7.65 24.24 31.44
CA PHE A 125 7.73 25.50 32.19
C PHE A 125 8.65 26.55 31.54
N ALA A 126 9.02 26.37 30.28
CA ALA A 126 9.92 27.29 29.60
C ALA A 126 9.28 28.67 29.42
N ASN A 127 9.87 29.70 30.05
CA ASN A 127 9.51 31.11 29.83
C ASN A 127 10.52 31.83 28.92
N ALA A 128 11.58 31.14 28.53
CA ALA A 128 12.63 31.63 27.65
C ALA A 128 13.12 30.49 26.75
N GLU A 129 13.53 30.83 25.54
CA GLU A 129 13.97 29.87 24.52
C GLU A 129 15.10 28.96 25.02
N TRP A 130 16.10 29.52 25.70
CA TRP A 130 17.23 28.74 26.24
C TRP A 130 16.79 27.68 27.27
N MET A 131 15.70 27.91 28.01
CA MET A 131 15.16 26.94 28.97
C MET A 131 14.53 25.76 28.25
N ALA A 132 13.81 26.02 27.16
CA ALA A 132 13.22 24.98 26.33
C ALA A 132 14.31 24.14 25.66
N LEU A 133 15.32 24.79 25.07
CA LEU A 133 16.48 24.11 24.47
C LEU A 133 17.25 23.28 25.49
N LEU A 134 17.43 23.79 26.72
CA LEU A 134 18.05 23.02 27.80
C LEU A 134 17.23 21.76 28.13
N GLY A 135 15.89 21.87 28.14
CA GLY A 135 15.01 20.72 28.33
C GLY A 135 15.15 19.66 27.24
N VAL A 136 15.26 20.08 25.97
CA VAL A 136 15.54 19.19 24.82
C VAL A 136 16.91 18.51 25.00
N ILE A 137 17.96 19.26 25.34
CA ILE A 137 19.32 18.72 25.56
C ILE A 137 19.34 17.65 26.66
N ILE A 138 18.66 17.91 27.79
CA ILE A 138 18.60 16.97 28.91
C ILE A 138 17.82 15.71 28.50
N THR A 139 16.73 15.85 27.76
CA THR A 139 15.92 14.72 27.25
C THR A 139 16.73 13.87 26.27
N SER A 140 17.46 14.51 25.36
CA SER A 140 18.38 13.85 24.44
C SER A 140 19.46 13.07 25.18
N ALA A 141 20.12 13.70 26.17
CA ALA A 141 21.12 13.03 26.99
C ALA A 141 20.55 11.81 27.74
N SER A 142 19.33 11.92 28.27
CA SER A 142 18.61 10.80 28.91
C SER A 142 18.51 9.59 27.98
N SER A 143 18.03 9.80 26.74
CA SER A 143 17.85 8.73 25.75
C SER A 143 19.16 8.00 25.44
N GLY A 144 20.29 8.73 25.38
CA GLY A 144 21.62 8.17 25.15
C GLY A 144 22.13 7.34 26.33
N ILE A 145 21.86 7.79 27.58
CA ILE A 145 22.23 7.05 28.79
C ILE A 145 21.45 5.73 28.81
N GLY A 146 20.13 5.78 28.61
CA GLY A 146 19.29 4.59 28.69
C GLY A 146 19.56 3.63 27.55
N GLU A 147 19.67 4.08 26.29
CA GLU A 147 19.88 3.18 25.15
C GLU A 147 21.20 2.39 25.25
N THR A 148 22.31 3.07 25.58
CA THR A 148 23.60 2.40 25.82
C THR A 148 23.54 1.42 26.99
N THR A 149 22.76 1.74 28.02
CA THR A 149 22.64 0.91 29.22
C THR A 149 21.74 -0.30 28.99
N PHE A 150 20.56 -0.14 28.39
CA PHE A 150 19.60 -1.21 28.17
C PHE A 150 20.09 -2.22 27.13
N LEU A 151 20.70 -1.78 26.03
CA LEU A 151 21.32 -2.68 25.05
C LEU A 151 22.50 -3.43 25.65
N ALA A 152 23.36 -2.77 26.42
CA ALA A 152 24.41 -3.47 27.15
C ALA A 152 23.85 -4.48 28.15
N TYR A 153 22.81 -4.10 28.89
CA TYR A 153 22.17 -4.94 29.90
C TYR A 153 21.46 -6.15 29.28
N SER A 154 20.98 -6.03 28.04
CA SER A 154 20.31 -7.11 27.28
C SER A 154 21.18 -8.35 27.13
N SER A 155 22.50 -8.19 27.20
CA SER A 155 23.46 -9.31 27.16
C SER A 155 23.27 -10.33 28.29
N HIS A 156 22.62 -9.95 29.39
CA HIS A 156 22.32 -10.81 30.54
C HIS A 156 20.97 -11.53 30.45
N PHE A 157 20.19 -11.29 29.39
CA PHE A 157 18.84 -11.82 29.21
C PHE A 157 18.75 -12.69 27.95
N ASN A 158 17.57 -13.27 27.73
CA ASN A 158 17.27 -14.04 26.52
C ASN A 158 17.45 -13.17 25.26
N LYS A 159 18.04 -13.70 24.19
CA LYS A 159 18.29 -12.99 22.93
C LYS A 159 17.05 -12.28 22.35
N ASN A 160 15.84 -12.79 22.62
CA ASN A 160 14.59 -12.20 22.18
C ASN A 160 14.31 -10.82 22.82
N VAL A 161 14.96 -10.46 23.94
CA VAL A 161 14.80 -9.12 24.52
C VAL A 161 15.34 -8.01 23.62
N VAL A 162 16.31 -8.32 22.75
CA VAL A 162 16.84 -7.36 21.76
C VAL A 162 15.77 -7.05 20.71
N SER A 163 15.00 -8.06 20.30
CA SER A 163 13.88 -7.88 19.39
C SER A 163 12.77 -7.07 20.05
N THR A 164 12.41 -7.35 21.30
CA THR A 164 11.33 -6.60 21.97
C THR A 164 11.74 -5.17 22.31
N TRP A 165 12.99 -4.94 22.72
CA TRP A 165 13.59 -3.61 22.81
C TRP A 165 13.47 -2.84 21.50
N SER A 166 13.89 -3.45 20.39
CA SER A 166 13.84 -2.83 19.08
C SER A 166 12.39 -2.53 18.65
N SER A 167 11.46 -3.46 18.85
CA SER A 167 10.04 -3.20 18.60
C SER A 167 9.50 -2.05 19.46
N GLY A 168 9.85 -2.00 20.75
CA GLY A 168 9.47 -0.93 21.66
C GLY A 168 9.97 0.45 21.22
N THR A 169 11.23 0.54 20.82
CA THR A 169 11.81 1.78 20.27
C THR A 169 11.16 2.21 18.95
N GLY A 170 10.73 1.27 18.09
CA GLY A 170 9.88 1.59 16.93
C GLY A 170 8.48 2.07 17.33
N GLY A 171 7.90 1.45 18.37
CA GLY A 171 6.63 1.87 18.97
C GLY A 171 6.68 3.29 19.55
N ALA A 172 7.84 3.73 20.07
CA ALA A 172 8.04 5.10 20.52
C ALA A 172 7.82 6.12 19.39
N GLY A 173 8.25 5.81 18.17
CA GLY A 173 8.05 6.65 16.99
C GLY A 173 6.58 6.90 16.69
N VAL A 174 5.78 5.83 16.65
CA VAL A 174 4.34 5.89 16.38
C VAL A 174 3.58 6.49 17.57
N ILE A 175 3.81 5.98 18.77
CA ILE A 175 3.05 6.37 19.98
C ILE A 175 3.40 7.81 20.39
N GLY A 176 4.67 8.21 20.32
CA GLY A 176 5.11 9.56 20.70
C GLY A 176 4.59 10.64 19.75
N SER A 177 4.66 10.41 18.44
CA SER A 177 4.13 11.37 17.45
C SER A 177 2.60 11.44 17.51
N LEU A 178 1.91 10.29 17.59
CA LEU A 178 0.45 10.23 17.65
C LEU A 178 -0.10 10.81 18.95
N SER A 179 0.51 10.52 20.10
CA SER A 179 0.06 11.06 21.39
C SER A 179 0.17 12.58 21.44
N TYR A 180 1.29 13.14 20.95
CA TYR A 180 1.50 14.58 20.88
C TYR A 180 0.47 15.24 19.95
N ALA A 181 0.36 14.75 18.71
CA ALA A 181 -0.59 15.27 17.73
C ALA A 181 -2.05 15.19 18.21
N THR A 182 -2.43 14.10 18.88
CA THR A 182 -3.78 13.91 19.44
C THR A 182 -4.08 14.91 20.55
N LEU A 183 -3.16 15.10 21.50
CA LEU A 183 -3.34 16.08 22.59
C LEU A 183 -3.46 17.50 22.04
N ARG A 184 -2.67 17.86 21.03
CA ARG A 184 -2.77 19.16 20.36
C ARG A 184 -4.09 19.33 19.59
N SER A 185 -4.58 18.27 18.97
CA SER A 185 -5.88 18.25 18.27
C SER A 185 -7.08 18.33 19.23
N LEU A 186 -6.92 17.86 20.46
CA LEU A 186 -7.87 18.06 21.57
C LEU A 186 -7.75 19.45 22.23
N ASN A 187 -6.98 20.36 21.63
CA ASN A 187 -6.78 21.73 22.07
C ASN A 187 -6.10 21.85 23.46
N VAL A 188 -5.33 20.84 23.87
CA VAL A 188 -4.48 20.87 25.07
C VAL A 188 -3.26 21.73 24.79
N SER A 189 -2.89 22.63 25.69
CA SER A 189 -1.73 23.52 25.50
C SER A 189 -0.41 22.73 25.36
N PRO A 190 0.63 23.26 24.68
CA PRO A 190 1.93 22.57 24.59
C PRO A 190 2.53 22.29 25.97
N ARG A 191 2.38 23.23 26.91
CA ARG A 191 2.77 23.09 28.30
C ARG A 191 2.08 21.91 28.97
N ASP A 192 0.75 21.87 28.94
CA ASP A 192 0.00 20.81 29.61
C ASP A 192 0.25 19.44 28.94
N THR A 193 0.48 19.44 27.62
CA THR A 193 0.87 18.24 26.87
C THR A 193 2.18 17.66 27.40
N MET A 194 3.22 18.49 27.59
CA MET A 194 4.50 18.04 28.18
C MET A 194 4.33 17.53 29.61
N LEU A 195 3.47 18.19 30.41
CA LEU A 195 3.19 17.77 31.79
C LEU A 195 2.42 16.44 31.87
N ILE A 196 1.49 16.18 30.97
CA ILE A 196 0.79 14.88 30.89
C ILE A 196 1.76 13.76 30.51
N MET A 197 2.71 14.05 29.63
CA MET A 197 3.68 13.09 29.12
C MET A 197 4.77 12.67 30.13
N LEU A 198 4.89 13.36 31.28
CA LEU A 198 5.75 12.94 32.40
C LEU A 198 5.41 11.55 32.97
N ILE A 199 4.26 10.98 32.59
CA ILE A 199 3.93 9.59 32.92
C ILE A 199 4.93 8.58 32.34
N PHE A 200 5.56 8.85 31.20
CA PHE A 200 6.46 7.90 30.52
C PHE A 200 7.77 7.64 31.28
N PRO A 201 8.51 8.65 31.79
CA PRO A 201 9.63 8.43 32.71
C PRO A 201 9.25 7.58 33.93
N PHE A 202 8.04 7.76 34.47
CA PHE A 202 7.56 6.96 35.59
C PHE A 202 7.29 5.51 35.20
N ILE A 203 6.69 5.27 34.02
CA ILE A 203 6.48 3.93 33.46
C ILE A 203 7.83 3.24 33.20
N GLU A 204 8.83 3.97 32.72
CA GLU A 204 10.20 3.46 32.53
C GLU A 204 10.79 2.94 33.84
N ALA A 205 10.69 3.74 34.91
CA ALA A 205 11.14 3.36 36.25
C ALA A 205 10.41 2.11 36.76
N LEU A 206 9.08 2.08 36.64
CA LEU A 206 8.28 0.93 37.04
C LEU A 206 8.67 -0.34 36.27
N SER A 207 8.91 -0.21 34.97
CA SER A 207 9.32 -1.33 34.12
C SER A 207 10.70 -1.87 34.52
N PHE A 208 11.66 -0.99 34.83
CA PHE A 208 13.02 -1.40 35.18
C PHE A 208 13.14 -1.99 36.59
N TRP A 209 12.59 -1.35 37.62
CA TRP A 209 12.78 -1.78 39.01
C TRP A 209 11.76 -2.83 39.49
N ILE A 210 10.57 -2.87 38.90
CA ILE A 210 9.48 -3.75 39.36
C ILE A 210 9.20 -4.88 38.36
N LEU A 211 9.01 -4.56 37.08
CA LEU A 211 8.61 -5.56 36.08
C LEU A 211 9.79 -6.46 35.67
N LEU A 212 10.96 -5.86 35.39
CA LEU A 212 12.15 -6.56 34.89
C LEU A 212 12.75 -7.46 35.97
N ARG A 213 13.07 -8.70 35.62
CA ARG A 213 13.65 -9.65 36.56
C ARG A 213 15.13 -9.34 36.80
N LYS A 214 15.65 -9.76 37.95
CA LYS A 214 17.09 -9.78 38.20
C LYS A 214 17.75 -10.76 37.21
N PRO A 215 18.91 -10.40 36.64
CA PRO A 215 19.57 -11.22 35.63
C PRO A 215 19.90 -12.59 36.22
N THR A 216 19.52 -13.65 35.51
CA THR A 216 19.86 -15.02 35.88
C THR A 216 21.21 -15.35 35.27
N VAL A 217 22.20 -15.69 36.09
CA VAL A 217 23.49 -16.19 35.61
C VAL A 217 23.21 -17.53 34.93
N LEU A 218 23.20 -17.55 33.60
CA LEU A 218 23.08 -18.80 32.85
C LEU A 218 24.35 -19.63 33.15
N PRO A 219 24.23 -20.87 33.64
CA PRO A 219 25.39 -21.72 33.86
C PRO A 219 26.07 -21.97 32.51
N VAL A 220 27.36 -21.64 32.44
CA VAL A 220 28.22 -22.03 31.32
C VAL A 220 28.18 -23.55 31.25
N THR A 221 27.49 -24.09 30.25
CA THR A 221 27.54 -25.53 29.97
C THR A 221 28.98 -25.81 29.54
N ALA A 222 29.66 -26.67 30.29
CA ALA A 222 31.03 -27.08 30.03
C ALA A 222 31.13 -27.66 28.61
N VAL A 223 31.63 -26.84 27.68
CA VAL A 223 32.21 -27.35 26.44
C VAL A 223 33.65 -27.68 26.80
N GLU A 224 33.90 -28.97 27.00
CA GLU A 224 35.26 -29.50 27.00
C GLU A 224 35.94 -29.11 25.68
N SER A 225 37.21 -28.70 25.81
CA SER A 225 38.26 -28.55 24.80
C SER A 225 38.65 -27.13 24.34
N THR A 226 39.93 -26.85 24.65
CA THR A 226 40.90 -25.90 24.08
C THR A 226 41.03 -24.52 24.74
N GLU A 227 42.19 -24.29 25.39
CA GLU A 227 42.63 -23.04 26.04
C GLU A 227 42.53 -21.78 25.16
N GLU A 228 42.42 -21.91 23.83
CA GLU A 228 42.21 -20.78 22.90
C GLU A 228 40.81 -20.14 23.02
N LEU A 229 39.76 -20.90 23.35
CA LEU A 229 38.40 -20.37 23.57
C LEU A 229 38.27 -19.56 24.87
N ILE A 230 39.18 -19.76 25.83
CA ILE A 230 39.16 -19.11 27.15
C ILE A 230 39.71 -17.67 27.09
N ILE A 231 40.54 -17.35 26.10
CA ILE A 231 41.10 -15.99 25.93
C ILE A 231 40.05 -15.06 25.31
N ASP A 232 39.19 -15.57 24.43
CA ASP A 232 38.25 -14.75 23.66
C ASP A 232 36.95 -14.39 24.41
N ASP A 233 36.67 -15.07 25.53
CA ASP A 233 35.49 -14.82 26.39
C ASP A 233 35.80 -13.99 27.65
N LYS A 234 37.04 -13.50 27.82
CA LYS A 234 37.38 -12.59 28.92
C LYS A 234 36.75 -11.20 28.72
N PRO A 235 36.16 -10.60 29.76
CA PRO A 235 35.64 -9.24 29.69
C PRO A 235 36.77 -8.24 29.48
N LEU A 236 36.53 -7.23 28.64
CA LEU A 236 37.48 -6.15 28.36
C LEU A 236 37.61 -5.23 29.58
N GLN A 237 38.77 -5.21 30.23
CA GLN A 237 38.98 -4.42 31.45
C GLN A 237 39.65 -3.08 31.16
N GLY A 238 40.65 -3.05 30.27
CA GLY A 238 41.44 -1.85 29.99
C GLY A 238 40.87 -0.93 28.90
N PHE A 239 41.09 0.39 29.02
CA PHE A 239 40.72 1.36 27.98
C PHE A 239 41.38 1.04 26.62
N LYS A 240 42.66 0.63 26.65
CA LYS A 240 43.44 0.24 25.45
C LYS A 240 42.85 -1.00 24.75
N GLU A 241 42.45 -2.02 25.52
CA GLU A 241 41.81 -3.23 24.99
C GLU A 241 40.47 -2.92 24.36
N LYS A 242 39.63 -2.14 25.08
CA LYS A 242 38.34 -1.64 24.60
C LYS A 242 38.49 -0.89 23.28
N PHE A 243 39.45 0.04 23.20
CA PHE A 243 39.70 0.83 21.99
C PHE A 243 40.15 -0.03 20.80
N PHE A 244 41.04 -1.00 21.02
CA PHE A 244 41.50 -1.90 19.96
C PHE A 244 40.37 -2.80 19.44
N TYR A 245 39.49 -3.25 20.33
CA TYR A 245 38.35 -4.10 19.98
C TYR A 245 37.31 -3.41 19.08
N ILE A 246 37.25 -2.07 19.08
CA ILE A 246 36.35 -1.30 18.19
C ILE A 246 36.56 -1.69 16.72
N LYS A 247 37.80 -2.01 16.31
CA LYS A 247 38.12 -2.44 14.94
C LYS A 247 37.27 -3.64 14.49
N ASN A 248 36.99 -4.57 15.40
CA ASN A 248 36.19 -5.77 15.12
C ASN A 248 34.68 -5.46 15.02
N LEU A 249 34.25 -4.31 15.55
CA LEU A 249 32.87 -3.86 15.53
C LEU A 249 32.51 -3.06 14.28
N ILE A 250 33.51 -2.55 13.54
CA ILE A 250 33.33 -1.73 12.32
C ILE A 250 32.39 -2.40 11.30
N LYS A 251 32.43 -3.74 11.19
CA LYS A 251 31.53 -4.50 10.31
C LYS A 251 30.03 -4.33 10.61
N TYR A 252 29.69 -3.93 11.83
CA TYR A 252 28.32 -3.58 12.26
C TYR A 252 28.11 -2.07 12.26
N MET A 253 29.12 -1.32 12.70
CA MET A 253 29.02 0.13 12.86
C MET A 253 28.83 0.85 11.53
N VAL A 254 29.62 0.52 10.50
CA VAL A 254 29.57 1.25 9.22
C VAL A 254 28.24 1.06 8.47
N PRO A 255 27.73 -0.18 8.26
CA PRO A 255 26.45 -0.36 7.59
C PRO A 255 25.29 0.33 8.33
N LEU A 256 25.27 0.24 9.67
CA LEU A 256 24.25 0.87 10.50
C LEU A 256 24.34 2.40 10.41
N ALA A 257 25.54 2.97 10.55
CA ALA A 257 25.76 4.41 10.41
C ALA A 257 25.35 4.93 9.03
N LEU A 258 25.62 4.19 7.96
CA LEU A 258 25.24 4.57 6.60
C LEU A 258 23.73 4.54 6.38
N VAL A 259 23.03 3.51 6.89
CA VAL A 259 21.55 3.46 6.82
C VAL A 259 20.95 4.69 7.51
N TYR A 260 21.39 4.96 8.75
CA TYR A 260 20.91 6.09 9.53
C TYR A 260 21.30 7.45 8.93
N PHE A 261 22.46 7.53 8.29
CA PHE A 261 22.88 8.71 7.55
C PHE A 261 21.94 8.99 6.37
N PHE A 262 21.73 7.99 5.50
CA PHE A 262 20.90 8.14 4.31
C PHE A 262 19.43 8.40 4.65
N GLU A 263 18.87 7.67 5.61
CA GLU A 263 17.47 7.81 5.99
C GLU A 263 17.18 9.19 6.60
N TYR A 264 17.99 9.66 7.56
CA TYR A 264 17.76 10.96 8.17
C TYR A 264 18.11 12.13 7.23
N PHE A 265 19.00 11.91 6.26
CA PHE A 265 19.27 12.90 5.22
C PHE A 265 18.06 13.09 4.31
N ILE A 266 17.35 12.01 3.98
CA ILE A 266 16.05 12.08 3.29
C ILE A 266 15.02 12.79 4.18
N ASN A 267 14.85 12.32 5.42
CA ASN A 267 13.76 12.75 6.28
C ASN A 267 13.85 14.23 6.68
N GLN A 268 15.06 14.73 6.97
CA GLN A 268 15.28 16.12 7.40
C GLN A 268 15.75 17.04 6.26
N GLY A 269 16.36 16.49 5.21
CA GLY A 269 16.88 17.30 4.11
C GLY A 269 15.92 17.44 2.92
N LEU A 270 15.17 16.39 2.61
CA LEU A 270 14.46 16.26 1.32
C LEU A 270 12.94 16.21 1.46
N PHE A 271 12.37 15.58 2.50
CA PHE A 271 10.91 15.43 2.63
C PHE A 271 10.13 16.76 2.63
N GLU A 272 10.65 17.81 3.28
CA GLU A 272 10.02 19.13 3.28
C GLU A 272 9.93 19.75 1.86
N LEU A 273 10.87 19.38 0.98
CA LEU A 273 10.96 19.88 -0.38
C LEU A 273 10.12 19.06 -1.37
N VAL A 274 9.69 17.85 -0.97
CA VAL A 274 8.80 17.01 -1.77
C VAL A 274 7.37 17.52 -1.57
N PHE A 275 6.85 18.22 -2.58
CA PHE A 275 5.50 18.78 -2.53
C PHE A 275 4.65 18.39 -3.74
N PHE A 276 3.36 18.16 -3.51
CA PHE A 276 2.35 17.87 -4.52
C PHE A 276 1.19 18.86 -4.43
N GLU A 277 1.07 19.77 -5.39
CA GLU A 277 0.03 20.82 -5.43
C GLU A 277 -1.40 20.26 -5.56
N ASN A 278 -1.58 19.17 -6.33
CA ASN A 278 -2.89 18.62 -6.67
C ASN A 278 -3.34 17.47 -5.74
N THR A 279 -3.28 17.66 -4.42
CA THR A 279 -3.73 16.63 -3.46
C THR A 279 -4.68 17.20 -2.40
N PHE A 280 -5.43 16.33 -1.74
CA PHE A 280 -6.32 16.71 -0.63
C PHE A 280 -5.56 17.09 0.66
N LEU A 281 -4.24 16.91 0.67
CA LEU A 281 -3.36 17.23 1.80
C LEU A 281 -2.63 18.54 1.49
N ASP A 282 -2.69 19.50 2.40
CA ASP A 282 -1.83 20.68 2.38
C ASP A 282 -0.35 20.29 2.61
N LYS A 283 0.59 21.15 2.23
CA LYS A 283 2.05 20.90 2.32
C LYS A 283 2.48 20.39 3.69
N ALA A 284 1.98 21.01 4.76
CA ALA A 284 2.30 20.60 6.13
C ALA A 284 1.70 19.23 6.49
N SER A 285 0.50 18.91 6.01
CA SER A 285 -0.08 17.57 6.18
C SER A 285 0.65 16.50 5.36
N GLN A 286 1.12 16.81 4.14
CA GLN A 286 1.91 15.87 3.33
C GLN A 286 3.19 15.46 4.08
N TYR A 287 3.96 16.43 4.57
CA TYR A 287 5.17 16.16 5.37
C TYR A 287 4.88 15.33 6.62
N ARG A 288 3.80 15.65 7.36
CA ARG A 288 3.40 14.88 8.56
C ARG A 288 3.03 13.44 8.22
N TRP A 289 2.25 13.22 7.17
CA TRP A 289 1.87 11.87 6.76
C TRP A 289 3.05 11.05 6.24
N LEU A 290 4.01 11.66 5.53
CA LEU A 290 5.25 10.97 5.13
C LEU A 290 6.04 10.49 6.36
N ASN A 291 6.15 11.32 7.39
CA ASN A 291 6.76 10.92 8.66
C ASN A 291 6.01 9.77 9.35
N VAL A 292 4.67 9.79 9.34
CA VAL A 292 3.86 8.69 9.90
C VAL A 292 4.09 7.38 9.15
N ASP A 293 4.06 7.43 7.82
CA ASP A 293 4.26 6.26 6.95
C ASP A 293 5.66 5.64 7.13
N TYR A 294 6.68 6.49 7.21
CA TYR A 294 8.05 6.09 7.59
C TYR A 294 8.06 5.34 8.93
N GLN A 295 7.46 5.92 9.98
CA GLN A 295 7.46 5.32 11.32
C GLN A 295 6.70 3.98 11.36
N ILE A 296 5.65 3.83 10.54
CA ILE A 296 4.95 2.54 10.37
C ILE A 296 5.91 1.50 9.79
N GLY A 297 6.67 1.84 8.74
CA GLY A 297 7.69 0.97 8.15
C GLY A 297 8.78 0.56 9.16
N VAL A 298 9.28 1.52 9.94
CA VAL A 298 10.26 1.26 11.02
C VAL A 298 9.69 0.30 12.06
N PHE A 299 8.45 0.51 12.50
CA PHE A 299 7.82 -0.33 13.51
C PHE A 299 7.61 -1.78 13.02
N ILE A 300 7.13 -1.95 11.79
CA ILE A 300 6.94 -3.27 11.17
C ILE A 300 8.29 -4.01 11.10
N SER A 301 9.31 -3.36 10.57
CA SER A 301 10.62 -4.00 10.38
C SER A 301 11.33 -4.32 11.70
N ARG A 302 11.29 -3.43 12.71
CA ARG A 302 11.84 -3.70 14.05
C ARG A 302 11.14 -4.86 14.78
N SER A 303 9.86 -5.10 14.45
CA SER A 303 9.07 -6.20 15.02
C SER A 303 9.25 -7.53 14.27
N SER A 304 9.91 -7.51 13.11
CA SER A 304 9.96 -8.65 12.18
C SER A 304 11.05 -9.68 12.47
N VAL A 305 12.11 -9.36 13.25
CA VAL A 305 13.34 -10.19 13.32
C VAL A 305 13.13 -11.62 13.84
N ASN A 306 12.07 -11.87 14.61
CA ASN A 306 11.74 -13.22 15.08
C ASN A 306 11.08 -14.07 13.97
N ILE A 307 10.61 -13.45 12.90
CA ILE A 307 9.96 -14.06 11.73
C ILE A 307 10.92 -14.06 10.53
N PHE A 308 11.59 -12.92 10.26
CA PHE A 308 12.43 -12.70 9.10
C PHE A 308 13.78 -12.10 9.49
N GLN A 309 14.88 -12.78 9.14
CA GLN A 309 16.24 -12.40 9.50
C GLN A 309 17.07 -12.13 8.25
N LEU A 310 17.80 -11.01 8.24
CA LEU A 310 18.67 -10.61 7.14
C LEU A 310 20.13 -10.53 7.61
N ASP A 311 20.93 -11.48 7.14
CA ASP A 311 22.34 -11.57 7.50
C ASP A 311 23.21 -10.51 6.80
N LYS A 312 22.75 -9.95 5.67
CA LYS A 312 23.53 -9.00 4.85
C LYS A 312 23.07 -7.55 5.05
N ILE A 313 23.35 -6.98 6.23
CA ILE A 313 22.94 -5.60 6.61
C ILE A 313 23.43 -4.55 5.61
N TRP A 314 24.61 -4.74 5.01
CA TRP A 314 25.16 -3.81 4.02
C TRP A 314 24.26 -3.60 2.78
N LEU A 315 23.40 -4.56 2.44
CA LEU A 315 22.42 -4.41 1.36
C LEU A 315 21.41 -3.29 1.69
N MET A 316 21.02 -3.16 2.97
CA MET A 316 20.10 -2.09 3.39
C MET A 316 20.74 -0.72 3.23
N SER A 317 22.04 -0.58 3.50
CA SER A 317 22.78 0.66 3.24
C SER A 317 22.80 1.03 1.76
N VAL A 318 22.97 0.03 0.88
CA VAL A 318 22.93 0.24 -0.59
C VAL A 318 21.54 0.67 -1.05
N PHE A 319 20.47 0.00 -0.58
CA PHE A 319 19.11 0.39 -0.94
C PHE A 319 18.74 1.77 -0.39
N GLN A 320 19.22 2.14 0.80
CA GLN A 320 19.02 3.49 1.31
C GLN A 320 19.76 4.55 0.48
N LEU A 321 20.96 4.25 -0.03
CA LEU A 321 21.61 5.15 -0.98
C LEU A 321 20.79 5.34 -2.27
N VAL A 322 20.16 4.27 -2.77
CA VAL A 322 19.24 4.37 -3.92
C VAL A 322 18.06 5.28 -3.60
N ASN A 323 17.49 5.20 -2.39
CA ASN A 323 16.44 6.10 -1.95
C ASN A 323 16.92 7.56 -1.89
N VAL A 324 18.13 7.83 -1.41
CA VAL A 324 18.72 9.18 -1.40
C VAL A 324 18.84 9.72 -2.82
N VAL A 325 19.35 8.92 -3.75
CA VAL A 325 19.47 9.33 -5.16
C VAL A 325 18.10 9.65 -5.73
N TYR A 326 17.12 8.78 -5.50
CA TYR A 326 15.73 9.00 -5.94
C TYR A 326 15.17 10.32 -5.38
N PHE A 327 15.16 10.51 -4.06
CA PHE A 327 14.58 11.69 -3.43
C PHE A 327 15.32 12.97 -3.80
N LEU A 328 16.66 12.92 -3.92
CA LEU A 328 17.46 14.06 -4.35
C LEU A 328 17.11 14.46 -5.79
N THR A 329 17.00 13.49 -6.70
CA THR A 329 16.57 13.79 -8.07
C THR A 329 15.11 14.23 -8.15
N GLU A 330 14.25 13.69 -7.29
CA GLU A 330 12.83 14.07 -7.24
C GLU A 330 12.66 15.52 -6.77
N VAL A 331 13.35 15.96 -5.71
CA VAL A 331 13.27 17.36 -5.26
C VAL A 331 13.97 18.33 -6.20
N ILE A 332 14.78 17.86 -7.15
CA ILE A 332 15.41 18.71 -8.17
C ILE A 332 14.52 18.79 -9.41
N TYR A 333 14.02 17.65 -9.91
CA TYR A 333 13.36 17.54 -11.22
C TYR A 333 11.84 17.33 -11.16
N PHE A 334 11.27 17.00 -9.99
CA PHE A 334 9.83 16.83 -9.76
C PHE A 334 9.15 15.84 -10.73
N TYR A 335 9.80 14.72 -11.08
CA TYR A 335 9.28 13.82 -12.12
C TYR A 335 8.22 12.82 -11.61
N THR A 336 8.05 12.65 -10.29
CA THR A 336 7.13 11.66 -9.73
C THR A 336 5.68 12.14 -9.86
N PRO A 337 4.79 11.38 -10.53
CA PRO A 337 3.46 11.88 -10.90
C PRO A 337 2.45 11.86 -9.75
N SER A 338 2.69 11.09 -8.68
CA SER A 338 1.71 10.90 -7.60
C SER A 338 2.36 10.78 -6.22
N ILE A 339 1.74 11.42 -5.22
CA ILE A 339 2.16 11.35 -3.82
C ILE A 339 2.11 9.92 -3.27
N TRP A 340 1.22 9.07 -3.80
CA TRP A 340 1.10 7.67 -3.36
C TRP A 340 2.33 6.83 -3.69
N ILE A 341 3.02 7.13 -4.79
CA ILE A 341 4.30 6.49 -5.11
C ILE A 341 5.34 6.87 -4.05
N THR A 342 5.37 8.15 -3.67
CA THR A 342 6.24 8.63 -2.62
C THR A 342 5.93 7.94 -1.28
N PHE A 343 4.65 7.81 -0.89
CA PHE A 343 4.27 7.03 0.30
C PHE A 343 4.82 5.61 0.26
N VAL A 344 4.58 4.84 -0.81
CA VAL A 344 5.11 3.47 -0.91
C VAL A 344 6.64 3.41 -0.76
N ILE A 345 7.36 4.37 -1.33
CA ILE A 345 8.82 4.45 -1.21
C ILE A 345 9.25 4.84 0.22
N VAL A 346 8.52 5.73 0.88
CA VAL A 346 8.78 6.13 2.28
C VAL A 346 8.48 4.98 3.25
N LEU A 347 7.41 4.23 3.05
CA LEU A 347 7.14 3.01 3.83
C LEU A 347 8.29 1.99 3.66
N TRP A 348 8.78 1.81 2.42
CA TRP A 348 9.94 0.97 2.12
C TRP A 348 11.22 1.46 2.79
N GLU A 349 11.47 2.77 2.75
CA GLU A 349 12.58 3.44 3.41
C GLU A 349 12.57 3.16 4.93
N GLY A 350 11.41 3.30 5.59
CA GLY A 350 11.24 2.92 6.99
C GLY A 350 11.49 1.43 7.29
N LEU A 351 11.07 0.53 6.38
CA LEU A 351 11.33 -0.90 6.52
C LEU A 351 12.84 -1.23 6.50
N LEU A 352 13.62 -0.52 5.69
CA LEU A 352 15.08 -0.68 5.63
C LEU A 352 15.75 -0.18 6.90
N GLY A 353 15.35 1.00 7.39
CA GLY A 353 15.87 1.63 8.60
C GLY A 353 15.71 0.76 9.84
N GLY A 354 14.45 0.40 10.15
CA GLY A 354 14.14 -0.46 11.29
C GLY A 354 14.72 -1.87 11.15
N GLY A 355 14.75 -2.40 9.92
CA GLY A 355 15.36 -3.68 9.59
C GLY A 355 16.87 -3.70 9.90
N ALA A 356 17.60 -2.64 9.53
CA ALA A 356 19.04 -2.55 9.76
C ALA A 356 19.39 -2.53 11.24
N TYR A 357 18.65 -1.74 12.03
CA TYR A 357 18.85 -1.65 13.47
C TYR A 357 18.65 -3.02 14.14
N VAL A 358 17.48 -3.64 13.95
CA VAL A 358 17.14 -4.87 14.66
C VAL A 358 18.05 -6.03 14.26
N ASN A 359 18.36 -6.17 12.96
CA ASN A 359 19.24 -7.24 12.49
C ASN A 359 20.67 -7.05 12.96
N THR A 360 21.15 -5.81 13.12
CA THR A 360 22.50 -5.53 13.67
C THR A 360 22.63 -6.07 15.10
N PHE A 361 21.78 -5.62 16.01
CA PHE A 361 21.89 -6.04 17.41
C PHE A 361 21.52 -7.51 17.61
N TYR A 362 20.54 -8.02 16.85
CA TYR A 362 20.19 -9.43 16.92
C TYR A 362 21.34 -10.33 16.46
N ARG A 363 22.04 -9.98 15.38
CA ARG A 363 23.27 -10.69 14.96
C ARG A 363 24.39 -10.59 15.97
N MET A 364 24.64 -9.40 16.52
CA MET A 364 25.63 -9.23 17.58
C MET A 364 25.34 -10.09 18.81
N SER A 365 24.06 -10.30 19.14
CA SER A 365 23.66 -11.17 20.26
C SER A 365 23.99 -12.65 20.03
N LYS A 366 24.20 -13.04 18.77
CA LYS A 366 24.57 -14.40 18.35
C LYS A 366 26.08 -14.54 18.09
N GLU A 367 26.69 -13.57 17.41
CA GLU A 367 28.09 -13.65 16.93
C GLU A 367 29.12 -13.23 17.99
N ILE A 368 28.75 -12.38 18.97
CA ILE A 368 29.73 -11.83 19.93
C ILE A 368 29.79 -12.69 21.21
N PRO A 369 30.99 -13.07 21.68
CA PRO A 369 31.18 -13.83 22.93
C PRO A 369 30.52 -13.14 24.13
N PRO A 370 29.89 -13.90 25.05
CA PRO A 370 29.20 -13.36 26.24
C PRO A 370 30.03 -12.34 27.03
N GLY A 371 31.32 -12.60 27.28
CA GLY A 371 32.15 -11.71 28.09
C GLY A 371 32.42 -10.33 27.47
N ARG A 372 32.34 -10.22 26.13
CA ARG A 372 32.57 -8.95 25.40
C ARG A 372 31.29 -8.32 24.87
N ARG A 373 30.17 -9.04 24.88
CA ARG A 373 28.89 -8.62 24.30
C ARG A 373 28.36 -7.34 24.91
N GLN A 374 28.45 -7.20 26.23
CA GLN A 374 27.99 -6.00 26.94
C GLN A 374 28.64 -4.72 26.40
N PHE A 375 29.98 -4.71 26.28
CA PHE A 375 30.72 -3.57 25.74
C PHE A 375 30.41 -3.39 24.24
N ALA A 376 30.36 -4.46 23.47
CA ALA A 376 30.08 -4.40 22.05
C ALA A 376 28.70 -3.77 21.74
N MET A 377 27.65 -4.17 22.45
CA MET A 377 26.31 -3.61 22.30
C MET A 377 26.30 -2.11 22.63
N ALA A 378 26.96 -1.71 23.72
CA ALA A 378 27.11 -0.30 24.11
C ALA A 378 27.91 0.53 23.10
N MET A 379 28.89 -0.07 22.44
CA MET A 379 29.75 0.60 21.46
C MET A 379 29.18 0.66 20.05
N VAL A 380 28.37 -0.31 19.62
CA VAL A 380 27.80 -0.26 18.26
C VAL A 380 26.63 0.70 18.19
N VAL A 381 25.89 0.91 19.29
CA VAL A 381 24.72 1.79 19.25
C VAL A 381 25.04 3.23 18.88
N GLN A 382 26.18 3.81 19.28
CA GLN A 382 26.57 5.15 18.84
C GLN A 382 26.69 5.32 17.31
N SER A 383 26.74 4.22 16.54
CA SER A 383 26.82 4.27 15.07
C SER A 383 25.59 4.91 14.43
N ASP A 384 24.40 4.68 14.98
CA ASP A 384 23.17 5.33 14.50
C ASP A 384 23.30 6.86 14.59
N SER A 385 23.83 7.33 15.72
CA SER A 385 23.90 8.73 16.11
C SER A 385 24.98 9.46 15.31
N TYR A 386 26.06 8.76 14.91
CA TYR A 386 27.01 9.28 13.93
C TYR A 386 26.35 9.54 12.58
N GLY A 387 25.53 8.60 12.11
CA GLY A 387 24.80 8.75 10.86
C GLY A 387 23.82 9.92 10.91
N ILE A 388 22.98 9.96 11.95
CA ILE A 388 21.98 11.02 12.17
C ILE A 388 22.64 12.40 12.29
N ALA A 389 23.73 12.53 13.07
CA ALA A 389 24.41 13.82 13.23
C ALA A 389 25.03 14.31 11.91
N LEU A 390 25.64 13.41 11.13
CA LEU A 390 26.19 13.76 9.81
C LEU A 390 25.06 14.15 8.83
N ALA A 391 23.92 13.45 8.90
CA ALA A 391 22.75 13.77 8.10
C ALA A 391 22.20 15.16 8.42
N GLY A 392 22.03 15.49 9.70
CA GLY A 392 21.58 16.82 10.12
C GLY A 392 22.53 17.93 9.67
N PHE A 393 23.86 17.70 9.76
CA PHE A 393 24.85 18.66 9.30
C PHE A 393 24.82 18.88 7.79
N LEU A 394 24.65 17.81 6.99
CA LEU A 394 24.62 17.90 5.52
C LEU A 394 23.25 18.32 4.97
N ALA A 395 22.17 18.04 5.68
CA ALA A 395 20.81 18.44 5.29
C ALA A 395 20.71 19.97 5.16
N ILE A 396 21.31 20.73 6.07
CA ILE A 396 21.26 22.21 6.08
C ILE A 396 21.84 22.81 4.77
N PRO A 397 23.12 22.59 4.41
CA PRO A 397 23.70 23.19 3.20
C PRO A 397 23.06 22.64 1.93
N VAL A 398 22.66 21.37 1.89
CA VAL A 398 22.00 20.78 0.72
C VAL A 398 20.60 21.37 0.53
N HIS A 399 19.81 21.47 1.59
CA HIS A 399 18.48 22.10 1.56
C HIS A 399 18.59 23.53 1.04
N ASN A 400 19.51 24.33 1.59
CA ASN A 400 19.74 25.71 1.16
C ASN A 400 20.16 25.79 -0.32
N ALA A 401 21.04 24.90 -0.77
CA ALA A 401 21.46 24.83 -2.17
C ALA A 401 20.30 24.47 -3.11
N ILE A 402 19.41 23.56 -2.69
CA ILE A 402 18.22 23.17 -3.46
C ILE A 402 17.18 24.29 -3.47
N CYS A 403 17.03 25.03 -2.37
CA CYS A 403 16.15 26.20 -2.29
C CYS A 403 16.61 27.36 -3.18
N ALA A 404 17.92 27.51 -3.40
CA ALA A 404 18.48 28.50 -4.31
C ALA A 404 18.29 28.16 -5.80
N LEU A 405 17.87 26.94 -6.13
CA LEU A 405 17.53 26.56 -7.51
C LEU A 405 16.14 27.10 -7.87
N PRO A 406 15.91 27.46 -9.15
CA PRO A 406 14.58 27.86 -9.61
C PRO A 406 13.57 26.75 -9.33
N ALA A 407 12.35 27.12 -8.92
CA ALA A 407 11.30 26.15 -8.68
C ALA A 407 10.99 25.39 -9.97
N ALA A 408 11.41 24.13 -10.04
CA ALA A 408 10.98 23.23 -11.08
C ALA A 408 9.47 23.05 -10.95
N VAL A 409 8.71 23.55 -11.92
CA VAL A 409 7.30 23.20 -12.04
C VAL A 409 7.27 21.71 -12.37
N ARG A 410 6.40 20.95 -11.69
CA ARG A 410 6.09 19.56 -12.04
C ARG A 410 5.38 19.54 -13.40
N SER A 411 6.13 19.85 -14.45
CA SER A 411 5.70 19.86 -15.83
C SER A 411 5.91 18.47 -16.37
N VAL A 412 4.82 17.78 -16.63
CA VAL A 412 4.86 16.64 -17.53
C VAL A 412 5.03 17.22 -18.94
N THR A 413 6.24 17.67 -19.28
CA THR A 413 6.57 18.11 -20.64
C THR A 413 6.77 16.87 -21.50
N TRP A 414 5.67 16.34 -22.00
CA TRP A 414 5.74 15.62 -23.26
C TRP A 414 6.15 16.64 -24.32
N LEU A 415 7.13 16.26 -25.17
CA LEU A 415 7.32 16.90 -26.48
C LEU A 415 6.02 16.72 -27.27
N ASN A 416 5.05 17.58 -27.00
CA ASN A 416 3.87 17.79 -27.81
C ASN A 416 4.25 18.93 -28.75
N GLU A 417 4.25 18.64 -30.04
CA GLU A 417 4.31 19.67 -31.06
C GLU A 417 3.30 20.78 -30.72
N ASN A 418 3.80 22.02 -30.77
CA ASN A 418 3.13 23.24 -30.36
C ASN A 418 1.66 23.32 -30.79
N HIS A 419 0.75 23.09 -29.85
CA HIS A 419 -0.55 23.73 -29.82
C HIS A 419 -0.73 24.34 -28.44
N GLU A 420 -0.70 25.67 -28.39
CA GLU A 420 -1.03 26.48 -27.22
C GLU A 420 -2.43 26.07 -26.72
N GLU A 421 -2.52 25.25 -25.67
CA GLU A 421 -3.76 25.06 -24.91
C GLU A 421 -3.89 26.24 -23.92
N PRO A 422 -5.03 26.95 -23.88
CA PRO A 422 -5.21 28.08 -22.98
C PRO A 422 -5.33 27.63 -21.52
N GLU A 423 -4.78 28.44 -20.62
CA GLU A 423 -4.81 28.33 -19.15
C GLU A 423 -6.21 27.91 -18.63
N GLU A 424 -6.35 26.69 -18.12
CA GLU A 424 -7.61 26.18 -17.55
C GLU A 424 -7.88 26.82 -16.18
N LEU A 425 -8.87 27.71 -16.13
CA LEU A 425 -9.49 28.21 -14.89
C LEU A 425 -9.91 27.05 -13.97
N GLU A 426 -9.44 27.07 -12.72
CA GLU A 426 -9.74 26.10 -11.66
C GLU A 426 -11.27 25.91 -11.46
N ASP A 427 -11.82 24.74 -11.88
CA ASP A 427 -13.23 24.42 -11.67
C ASP A 427 -13.47 23.82 -10.28
N LYS A 428 -13.85 24.69 -9.33
CA LYS A 428 -14.22 24.33 -7.94
C LYS A 428 -15.27 23.22 -7.77
N GLY A 429 -15.98 22.79 -8.82
CA GLY A 429 -16.89 21.64 -8.73
C GLY A 429 -16.51 20.43 -9.56
N LEU A 430 -15.29 20.37 -10.12
CA LEU A 430 -14.79 19.20 -10.84
C LEU A 430 -14.91 17.92 -9.99
N TRP A 431 -14.63 18.02 -8.68
CA TRP A 431 -14.77 16.90 -7.75
C TRP A 431 -16.15 16.26 -7.77
N ARG A 432 -17.23 17.04 -7.96
CA ARG A 432 -18.61 16.51 -8.05
C ARG A 432 -18.81 15.67 -9.29
N ASP A 433 -18.28 16.11 -10.42
CA ASP A 433 -18.40 15.40 -11.69
C ASP A 433 -17.55 14.13 -11.67
N LEU A 434 -16.33 14.20 -11.10
CA LEU A 434 -15.48 13.01 -10.88
C LEU A 434 -16.18 12.00 -9.96
N THR A 435 -16.72 12.45 -8.83
CA THR A 435 -17.42 11.57 -7.88
C THR A 435 -18.66 10.95 -8.51
N ALA A 436 -19.45 11.74 -9.25
CA ALA A 436 -20.62 11.25 -9.96
C ALA A 436 -20.25 10.18 -11.00
N PHE A 437 -19.26 10.44 -11.85
CA PHE A 437 -18.86 9.45 -12.86
C PHE A 437 -18.19 8.21 -12.28
N TRP A 438 -17.51 8.33 -11.13
CA TRP A 438 -17.02 7.16 -10.40
C TRP A 438 -18.18 6.29 -9.92
N LEU A 439 -19.17 6.89 -9.25
CA LEU A 439 -20.36 6.19 -8.75
C LEU A 439 -21.23 5.62 -9.88
N LEU A 440 -21.36 6.35 -10.99
CA LEU A 440 -22.10 5.88 -12.16
C LEU A 440 -21.39 4.69 -12.83
N GLY A 441 -20.06 4.73 -12.94
CA GLY A 441 -19.29 3.58 -13.44
C GLY A 441 -19.39 2.37 -12.52
N LEU A 442 -19.38 2.61 -11.20
CA LEU A 442 -19.61 1.58 -10.19
C LEU A 442 -21.00 0.94 -10.34
N CYS A 443 -22.07 1.73 -10.30
CA CYS A 443 -23.43 1.20 -10.23
C CYS A 443 -23.88 0.57 -11.56
N ASN A 444 -23.49 1.15 -12.70
CA ASN A 444 -23.86 0.64 -14.02
C ASN A 444 -23.30 -0.78 -14.27
N ASN A 445 -22.06 -1.04 -13.85
CA ASN A 445 -21.38 -2.33 -14.09
C ASN A 445 -21.53 -3.31 -12.89
N TYR A 446 -22.15 -2.87 -11.79
CA TYR A 446 -22.34 -3.68 -10.59
C TYR A 446 -23.22 -4.90 -10.86
N GLY A 447 -24.38 -4.70 -11.51
CA GLY A 447 -25.32 -5.77 -11.81
C GLY A 447 -24.70 -6.90 -12.63
N TYR A 448 -24.00 -6.54 -13.72
CA TYR A 448 -23.25 -7.49 -14.56
C TYR A 448 -22.29 -8.35 -13.73
N THR A 449 -21.48 -7.72 -12.88
CA THR A 449 -20.48 -8.41 -12.06
C THR A 449 -21.13 -9.38 -11.05
N VAL A 450 -22.23 -8.97 -10.43
CA VAL A 450 -22.99 -9.83 -9.50
C VAL A 450 -23.57 -11.04 -10.23
N MET A 451 -24.16 -10.85 -11.41
CA MET A 451 -24.76 -11.95 -12.17
C MET A 451 -23.71 -13.00 -12.59
N LEU A 452 -22.52 -12.57 -12.99
CA LEU A 452 -21.40 -13.47 -13.25
C LEU A 452 -20.94 -14.20 -11.99
N SER A 453 -20.85 -13.50 -10.85
CA SER A 453 -20.45 -14.10 -9.57
C SER A 453 -21.49 -15.09 -9.03
N ALA A 454 -22.77 -14.86 -9.36
CA ALA A 454 -23.90 -15.69 -9.00
C ALA A 454 -24.16 -16.85 -9.97
N ALA A 455 -23.45 -16.91 -11.11
CA ALA A 455 -23.72 -17.85 -12.20
C ALA A 455 -23.80 -19.32 -11.73
N HIS A 456 -22.81 -19.78 -10.94
CA HIS A 456 -22.80 -21.14 -10.40
C HIS A 456 -23.98 -21.42 -9.46
N ASP A 457 -24.33 -20.46 -8.60
CA ASP A 457 -25.43 -20.58 -7.64
C ASP A 457 -26.80 -20.58 -8.36
N ILE A 458 -26.94 -19.80 -9.44
CA ILE A 458 -28.15 -19.73 -10.27
C ILE A 458 -28.36 -21.04 -11.04
N ILE A 459 -27.30 -21.62 -11.62
CA ILE A 459 -27.39 -22.95 -12.30
C ILE A 459 -27.65 -24.05 -11.28
N GLY A 460 -26.94 -24.02 -10.14
CA GLY A 460 -27.03 -25.05 -9.11
C GLY A 460 -28.43 -25.19 -8.51
N GLN A 461 -29.20 -24.11 -8.45
CA GLN A 461 -30.58 -24.11 -7.94
C GLN A 461 -31.56 -24.98 -8.73
N PHE A 462 -31.28 -25.24 -10.01
CA PHE A 462 -32.17 -26.00 -10.89
C PHE A 462 -31.61 -27.40 -11.23
N HIS A 463 -30.49 -27.80 -10.61
CA HIS A 463 -29.77 -29.04 -10.94
C HIS A 463 -30.43 -30.32 -10.39
N GLU A 464 -31.21 -30.23 -9.31
CA GLU A 464 -31.88 -31.40 -8.68
C GLU A 464 -33.00 -32.02 -9.55
N GLU A 465 -33.56 -31.30 -10.53
CA GLU A 465 -34.61 -31.85 -11.40
C GLU A 465 -34.09 -32.70 -12.58
N HIS A 466 -32.81 -32.60 -12.95
CA HIS A 466 -32.26 -33.27 -14.14
C HIS A 466 -31.56 -34.61 -13.86
N ILE A 467 -31.12 -34.86 -12.61
CA ILE A 467 -30.40 -36.08 -12.23
C ILE A 467 -31.32 -37.32 -12.26
N THR A 468 -32.63 -37.17 -12.04
CA THR A 468 -33.59 -38.28 -12.13
C THR A 468 -33.84 -38.80 -13.56
N ARG A 469 -33.28 -38.16 -14.60
CA ARG A 469 -33.50 -38.56 -16.00
C ARG A 469 -32.33 -39.30 -16.66
N PHE A 470 -31.12 -39.26 -16.07
CA PHE A 470 -29.89 -39.77 -16.69
C PHE A 470 -29.27 -41.00 -16.01
N GLU A 471 -29.86 -41.51 -14.93
CA GLU A 471 -29.43 -42.74 -14.23
C GLU A 471 -29.63 -44.05 -15.03
N ASN A 472 -29.73 -43.99 -16.36
CA ASN A 472 -30.03 -45.16 -17.21
C ASN A 472 -28.96 -45.50 -18.26
N THR A 473 -27.75 -44.94 -18.18
CA THR A 473 -26.65 -45.37 -19.06
C THR A 473 -25.39 -45.68 -18.27
N THR A 474 -25.12 -46.97 -18.17
CA THR A 474 -23.91 -47.59 -17.63
C THR A 474 -22.77 -47.47 -18.63
N GLU A 475 -21.73 -46.68 -18.31
CA GLU A 475 -20.36 -46.94 -18.76
C GLU A 475 -19.36 -46.17 -17.90
N THR A 476 -18.49 -46.89 -17.19
CA THR A 476 -17.45 -46.36 -16.32
C THR A 476 -16.24 -45.88 -17.13
N LYS A 477 -16.34 -44.67 -17.70
CA LYS A 477 -15.16 -43.83 -17.94
C LYS A 477 -14.94 -42.95 -16.72
N VAL A 478 -13.70 -42.79 -16.26
CA VAL A 478 -13.36 -41.77 -15.26
C VAL A 478 -13.38 -40.42 -16.00
N VAL A 479 -14.59 -39.83 -16.08
CA VAL A 479 -14.84 -38.55 -16.76
C VAL A 479 -14.37 -37.40 -15.86
N ARG A 480 -13.86 -36.31 -16.45
CA ARG A 480 -13.58 -35.07 -15.72
C ARG A 480 -14.87 -34.56 -15.06
N ASP A 481 -14.76 -34.16 -13.81
CA ASP A 481 -15.86 -33.54 -13.04
C ASP A 481 -16.12 -32.13 -13.57
N CYS A 482 -16.89 -32.04 -14.66
CA CYS A 482 -17.27 -30.81 -15.35
C CYS A 482 -18.75 -30.47 -15.11
N GLN A 483 -19.08 -29.18 -15.12
CA GLN A 483 -20.48 -28.77 -15.07
C GLN A 483 -21.21 -29.14 -16.36
N TYR A 484 -22.49 -29.53 -16.24
CA TYR A 484 -23.34 -29.92 -17.37
C TYR A 484 -23.61 -28.76 -18.35
N ILE A 485 -23.58 -27.52 -17.87
CA ILE A 485 -23.69 -26.29 -18.67
C ILE A 485 -22.41 -25.47 -18.42
N SER A 486 -21.68 -25.15 -19.49
CA SER A 486 -20.53 -24.24 -19.41
C SER A 486 -20.99 -22.86 -18.94
N THR A 487 -20.22 -22.25 -18.05
CA THR A 487 -20.42 -20.86 -17.60
C THR A 487 -20.46 -19.86 -18.78
N GLY A 488 -19.84 -20.21 -19.92
CA GLY A 488 -19.97 -19.48 -21.18
C GLY A 488 -21.40 -19.31 -21.71
N ALA A 489 -22.34 -20.19 -21.38
CA ALA A 489 -23.75 -20.05 -21.77
C ALA A 489 -24.46 -18.92 -21.00
N ILE A 490 -24.15 -18.78 -19.70
CA ILE A 490 -24.63 -17.63 -18.91
C ILE A 490 -23.98 -16.35 -19.40
N LEU A 491 -22.67 -16.37 -19.64
CA LEU A 491 -21.96 -15.21 -20.19
C LEU A 491 -22.60 -14.73 -21.49
N LEU A 492 -23.07 -15.65 -22.34
CA LEU A 492 -23.77 -15.32 -23.58
C LEU A 492 -25.13 -14.65 -23.32
N ALA A 493 -25.93 -15.19 -22.40
CA ALA A 493 -27.21 -14.60 -21.99
C ALA A 493 -27.05 -13.20 -21.38
N ASP A 494 -25.94 -12.98 -20.67
CA ASP A 494 -25.58 -11.72 -20.04
C ASP A 494 -25.05 -10.71 -21.08
N ILE A 495 -24.14 -11.08 -21.99
CA ILE A 495 -23.52 -10.08 -22.88
C ILE A 495 -24.35 -9.68 -24.10
N LEU A 496 -25.22 -10.56 -24.62
CA LEU A 496 -25.95 -10.30 -25.86
C LEU A 496 -26.88 -9.06 -25.79
N PRO A 497 -27.67 -8.85 -24.72
CA PRO A 497 -28.46 -7.64 -24.56
C PRO A 497 -27.60 -6.38 -24.49
N THR A 498 -26.47 -6.44 -23.77
CA THR A 498 -25.50 -5.33 -23.69
C THR A 498 -24.97 -4.97 -25.07
N LEU A 499 -24.55 -5.96 -25.86
CA LEU A 499 -24.05 -5.78 -27.22
C LEU A 499 -25.12 -5.16 -28.14
N PHE A 500 -26.36 -5.66 -28.08
CA PHE A 500 -27.47 -5.14 -28.85
C PHE A 500 -27.68 -3.63 -28.65
N PHE A 501 -27.74 -3.19 -27.39
CA PHE A 501 -27.89 -1.75 -27.08
C PHE A 501 -26.66 -0.94 -27.47
N LYS A 502 -25.43 -1.45 -27.23
CA LYS A 502 -24.19 -0.76 -27.63
C LYS A 502 -24.08 -0.57 -29.14
N ILE A 503 -24.59 -1.49 -29.96
CA ILE A 503 -24.62 -1.36 -31.43
C ILE A 503 -25.66 -0.34 -31.90
N ILE A 504 -26.85 -0.32 -31.29
CA ILE A 504 -27.99 0.48 -31.78
C ILE A 504 -27.95 1.93 -31.28
N LEU A 505 -27.64 2.13 -30.00
CA LEU A 505 -27.71 3.44 -29.35
C LEU A 505 -26.82 4.56 -29.95
N PRO A 506 -25.67 4.29 -30.58
CA PRO A 506 -24.89 5.32 -31.30
C PRO A 506 -25.63 5.94 -32.49
N PHE A 507 -26.62 5.23 -33.06
CA PHE A 507 -27.35 5.67 -34.24
C PHE A 507 -28.72 6.30 -33.91
N LEU A 508 -29.18 6.18 -32.67
CA LEU A 508 -30.46 6.74 -32.20
C LEU A 508 -30.34 8.19 -31.68
N PRO A 509 -31.47 8.93 -31.59
CA PRO A 509 -31.50 10.26 -30.98
C PRO A 509 -30.91 10.30 -29.57
N TYR A 510 -30.35 11.44 -29.18
CA TYR A 510 -29.66 11.58 -27.89
C TYR A 510 -30.61 12.02 -26.76
N TRP A 511 -31.49 11.12 -26.32
CA TRP A 511 -32.41 11.35 -25.18
C TRP A 511 -31.82 10.85 -23.86
N LEU A 512 -30.77 11.50 -23.38
CA LEU A 512 -29.96 11.01 -22.24
C LEU A 512 -30.80 10.64 -21.00
N ASN A 513 -31.66 11.55 -20.52
CA ASN A 513 -32.50 11.30 -19.34
C ASN A 513 -33.39 10.07 -19.49
N PHE A 514 -33.97 9.87 -20.68
CA PHE A 514 -34.82 8.72 -20.96
C PHE A 514 -34.00 7.41 -20.87
N TYR A 515 -32.82 7.38 -21.49
CA TYR A 515 -31.98 6.18 -21.47
C TYR A 515 -31.45 5.83 -20.07
N ILE A 516 -30.99 6.81 -19.29
CA ILE A 516 -30.51 6.54 -17.93
C ILE A 516 -31.67 6.12 -17.02
N PHE A 517 -32.85 6.72 -17.19
CA PHE A 517 -34.06 6.27 -16.50
C PHE A 517 -34.42 4.83 -16.85
N SER A 518 -34.40 4.46 -18.14
CA SER A 518 -34.61 3.07 -18.55
C SER A 518 -33.56 2.12 -17.98
N ALA A 519 -32.28 2.52 -17.95
CA ALA A 519 -31.20 1.72 -17.38
C ALA A 519 -31.44 1.44 -15.88
N VAL A 520 -31.77 2.45 -15.07
CA VAL A 520 -32.06 2.26 -13.64
C VAL A 520 -33.24 1.30 -13.43
N ILE A 521 -34.32 1.48 -14.20
CA ILE A 521 -35.51 0.62 -14.11
C ILE A 521 -35.18 -0.82 -14.50
N PHE A 522 -34.43 -1.02 -15.58
CA PHE A 522 -34.01 -2.35 -16.02
C PHE A 522 -33.09 -2.99 -14.98
N SER A 523 -32.15 -2.24 -14.38
CA SER A 523 -31.26 -2.77 -13.33
C SER A 523 -32.06 -3.28 -12.14
N ALA A 524 -33.00 -2.47 -11.62
CA ALA A 524 -33.87 -2.86 -10.52
C ALA A 524 -34.79 -4.04 -10.87
N ALA A 525 -35.37 -4.04 -12.07
CA ALA A 525 -36.20 -5.14 -12.55
C ALA A 525 -35.40 -6.44 -12.66
N GLY A 526 -34.19 -6.41 -13.21
CA GLY A 526 -33.36 -7.61 -13.35
C GLY A 526 -33.01 -8.25 -12.00
N PHE A 527 -32.61 -7.46 -11.01
CA PHE A 527 -32.39 -7.97 -9.64
C PHE A 527 -33.65 -8.61 -9.03
N LEU A 528 -34.83 -8.00 -9.22
CA LEU A 528 -36.08 -8.57 -8.75
C LEU A 528 -36.43 -9.88 -9.47
N PHE A 529 -36.25 -9.93 -10.79
CA PHE A 529 -36.52 -11.13 -11.58
C PHE A 529 -35.62 -12.28 -11.17
N VAL A 530 -34.32 -12.05 -10.98
CA VAL A 530 -33.37 -13.07 -10.49
C VAL A 530 -33.70 -13.48 -9.06
N GLY A 531 -33.95 -12.52 -8.16
CA GLY A 531 -34.23 -12.79 -6.75
C GLY A 531 -35.52 -13.60 -6.52
N PHE A 532 -36.52 -13.45 -7.39
CA PHE A 532 -37.80 -14.16 -7.32
C PHE A 532 -37.96 -15.25 -8.37
N ALA A 533 -36.89 -15.61 -9.08
CA ALA A 533 -36.95 -16.62 -10.13
C ALA A 533 -37.40 -17.98 -9.55
N LYS A 534 -38.49 -18.52 -10.09
CA LYS A 534 -38.96 -19.88 -9.78
C LYS A 534 -38.59 -20.89 -10.86
N THR A 535 -38.13 -20.41 -12.00
CA THR A 535 -37.72 -21.22 -13.15
C THR A 535 -36.41 -20.67 -13.71
N GLU A 536 -35.61 -21.54 -14.31
CA GLU A 536 -34.34 -21.18 -14.95
C GLU A 536 -34.52 -20.05 -15.98
N TRP A 537 -35.53 -20.14 -16.84
CA TRP A 537 -35.84 -19.12 -17.83
C TRP A 537 -36.13 -17.74 -17.23
N LEU A 538 -36.76 -17.69 -16.05
CA LEU A 538 -37.06 -16.42 -15.38
C LEU A 538 -35.79 -15.80 -14.78
N ALA A 539 -34.86 -16.62 -14.30
CA ALA A 539 -33.54 -16.17 -13.86
C ALA A 539 -32.71 -15.63 -15.04
N ILE A 540 -32.67 -16.37 -16.16
CA ILE A 540 -31.97 -15.95 -17.40
C ILE A 540 -32.55 -14.64 -17.94
N LEU A 541 -33.88 -14.49 -17.93
CA LEU A 541 -34.54 -13.25 -18.32
C LEU A 541 -34.14 -12.09 -17.39
N GLY A 542 -34.07 -12.32 -16.08
CA GLY A 542 -33.60 -11.33 -15.12
C GLY A 542 -32.15 -10.89 -15.37
N ILE A 543 -31.25 -11.84 -15.63
CA ILE A 543 -29.87 -11.57 -16.03
C ILE A 543 -29.86 -10.67 -17.27
N ALA A 544 -30.54 -11.09 -18.35
CA ALA A 544 -30.57 -10.36 -19.61
C ALA A 544 -31.12 -8.92 -19.47
N ILE A 545 -32.10 -8.69 -18.58
CA ILE A 545 -32.63 -7.36 -18.27
C ILE A 545 -31.57 -6.52 -17.52
N THR A 546 -30.86 -7.10 -16.55
CA THR A 546 -29.75 -6.42 -15.86
C THR A 546 -28.63 -6.03 -16.84
N SER A 547 -28.30 -6.87 -17.80
CA SER A 547 -27.26 -6.56 -18.80
C SER A 547 -27.70 -5.54 -19.84
N ALA A 548 -28.99 -5.55 -20.21
CA ALA A 548 -29.58 -4.50 -21.02
C ALA A 548 -29.42 -3.13 -20.35
N SER A 549 -29.62 -3.04 -19.02
CA SER A 549 -29.34 -1.84 -18.25
C SER A 549 -27.89 -1.38 -18.40
N GLY A 550 -26.94 -2.27 -18.10
CA GLY A 550 -25.51 -1.96 -18.18
C GLY A 550 -25.07 -1.49 -19.57
N GLY A 551 -25.63 -2.08 -20.64
CA GLY A 551 -25.35 -1.67 -22.02
C GLY A 551 -25.94 -0.32 -22.40
N ILE A 552 -27.15 0.00 -21.91
CA ILE A 552 -27.77 1.32 -22.13
C ILE A 552 -26.97 2.41 -21.41
N GLY A 553 -26.69 2.19 -20.12
CA GLY A 553 -25.99 3.17 -19.29
C GLY A 553 -24.55 3.38 -19.75
N GLU A 554 -23.79 2.31 -20.01
CA GLU A 554 -22.39 2.43 -20.46
C GLU A 554 -22.28 3.15 -21.82
N ALA A 555 -23.10 2.78 -22.81
CA ALA A 555 -23.09 3.41 -24.12
C ALA A 555 -23.37 4.93 -24.02
N LYS A 556 -24.33 5.33 -23.18
CA LYS A 556 -24.71 6.75 -23.05
C LYS A 556 -23.78 7.53 -22.12
N LEU A 557 -23.39 7.00 -20.96
CA LEU A 557 -22.55 7.68 -19.97
C LEU A 557 -21.11 7.83 -20.47
N VAL A 558 -20.53 6.81 -21.10
CA VAL A 558 -19.20 6.92 -21.71
C VAL A 558 -19.23 7.96 -22.83
N SER A 559 -20.27 8.00 -23.67
CA SER A 559 -20.40 9.06 -24.67
C SER A 559 -20.61 10.45 -24.05
N TYR A 560 -21.34 10.53 -22.93
CA TYR A 560 -21.64 11.79 -22.23
C TYR A 560 -20.40 12.38 -21.57
N SER A 561 -19.48 11.53 -21.10
CA SER A 561 -18.20 11.95 -20.52
C SER A 561 -17.37 12.86 -21.45
N SER A 562 -17.59 12.76 -22.78
CA SER A 562 -16.93 13.64 -23.77
C SER A 562 -17.20 15.14 -23.55
N GLN A 563 -18.26 15.50 -22.83
CA GLN A 563 -18.66 16.88 -22.54
C GLN A 563 -18.04 17.42 -21.25
N PHE A 564 -17.31 16.60 -20.51
CA PHE A 564 -16.68 16.94 -19.25
C PHE A 564 -15.15 16.94 -19.38
N ASN A 565 -14.48 17.24 -18.27
CA ASN A 565 -13.03 17.19 -18.18
C ASN A 565 -12.49 15.82 -18.62
N LYS A 566 -11.33 15.79 -19.30
CA LYS A 566 -10.70 14.57 -19.85
C LYS A 566 -10.49 13.49 -18.78
N ASN A 567 -10.31 13.87 -17.51
CA ASN A 567 -10.15 12.96 -16.37
C ASN A 567 -11.42 12.16 -16.04
N VAL A 568 -12.60 12.61 -16.44
CA VAL A 568 -13.87 11.91 -16.15
C VAL A 568 -13.89 10.49 -16.72
N VAL A 569 -13.29 10.28 -17.89
CA VAL A 569 -13.19 8.94 -18.52
C VAL A 569 -12.35 7.98 -17.66
N SER A 570 -11.25 8.48 -17.07
CA SER A 570 -10.42 7.69 -16.15
C SER A 570 -11.20 7.31 -14.89
N THR A 571 -11.97 8.26 -14.35
CA THR A 571 -12.72 8.09 -13.12
C THR A 571 -13.92 7.14 -13.30
N TRP A 572 -14.62 7.24 -14.44
CA TRP A 572 -15.59 6.23 -14.87
C TRP A 572 -14.95 4.85 -14.92
N SER A 573 -13.79 4.74 -15.57
CA SER A 573 -13.08 3.46 -15.73
C SER A 573 -12.68 2.87 -14.38
N SER A 574 -12.17 3.67 -13.44
CA SER A 574 -11.89 3.23 -12.07
C SER A 574 -13.17 2.75 -11.36
N GLY A 575 -14.28 3.48 -11.49
CA GLY A 575 -15.58 3.08 -10.95
C GLY A 575 -16.05 1.73 -11.49
N THR A 576 -15.95 1.50 -12.80
CA THR A 576 -16.28 0.20 -13.41
C THR A 576 -15.37 -0.94 -12.93
N GLY A 577 -14.09 -0.67 -12.62
CA GLY A 577 -13.19 -1.64 -11.99
C GLY A 577 -13.58 -1.94 -10.54
N ALA A 578 -13.99 -0.91 -9.79
CA ALA A 578 -14.51 -1.07 -8.43
C ALA A 578 -15.81 -1.89 -8.41
N ALA A 579 -16.65 -1.79 -9.45
CA ALA A 579 -17.83 -2.64 -9.62
C ALA A 579 -17.46 -4.13 -9.65
N GLY A 580 -16.37 -4.47 -10.33
CA GLY A 580 -15.78 -5.79 -10.38
C GLY A 580 -15.50 -6.35 -8.98
N VAL A 581 -14.68 -5.62 -8.20
CA VAL A 581 -14.27 -6.06 -6.86
C VAL A 581 -15.43 -6.04 -5.87
N ILE A 582 -16.19 -4.94 -5.81
CA ILE A 582 -17.28 -4.77 -4.85
C ILE A 582 -18.42 -5.75 -5.17
N GLY A 583 -18.77 -5.95 -6.43
CA GLY A 583 -19.82 -6.88 -6.85
C GLY A 583 -19.49 -8.33 -6.53
N SER A 584 -18.27 -8.79 -6.86
CA SER A 584 -17.86 -10.17 -6.54
C SER A 584 -17.72 -10.41 -5.04
N LEU A 585 -17.11 -9.45 -4.33
CA LEU A 585 -16.87 -9.57 -2.90
C LEU A 585 -18.17 -9.49 -2.08
N SER A 586 -19.08 -8.57 -2.42
CA SER A 586 -20.35 -8.42 -1.72
C SER A 586 -21.21 -9.68 -1.86
N TYR A 587 -21.32 -10.22 -3.08
CA TYR A 587 -22.05 -11.46 -3.33
C TYR A 587 -21.43 -12.64 -2.55
N ALA A 588 -20.11 -12.85 -2.70
CA ALA A 588 -19.41 -13.95 -2.02
C ALA A 588 -19.53 -13.86 -0.49
N THR A 589 -19.43 -12.65 0.06
CA THR A 589 -19.54 -12.41 1.51
C THR A 589 -20.95 -12.71 2.02
N LEU A 590 -21.99 -12.19 1.37
CA LEU A 590 -23.38 -12.42 1.78
C LEU A 590 -23.75 -13.90 1.73
N ARG A 591 -23.27 -14.64 0.72
CA ARG A 591 -23.45 -16.09 0.62
C ARG A 591 -22.67 -16.85 1.69
N SER A 592 -21.48 -16.39 2.06
CA SER A 592 -20.69 -16.98 3.17
C SER A 592 -21.39 -16.83 4.52
N PHE A 593 -22.18 -15.76 4.71
CA PHE A 593 -23.06 -15.58 5.88
C PHE A 593 -24.41 -16.31 5.76
N HIS A 594 -24.56 -17.23 4.81
CA HIS A 594 -25.76 -18.05 4.61
C HIS A 594 -27.04 -17.25 4.30
N ILE A 595 -26.90 -16.02 3.77
CA ILE A 595 -28.04 -15.21 3.32
C ILE A 595 -28.58 -15.79 2.01
N SER A 596 -29.90 -15.94 1.87
CA SER A 596 -30.51 -16.53 0.68
C SER A 596 -30.21 -15.72 -0.60
N ASN A 597 -30.23 -16.36 -1.77
CA ASN A 597 -30.04 -15.66 -3.05
C ASN A 597 -31.09 -14.56 -3.26
N ARG A 598 -32.34 -14.82 -2.87
CA ARG A 598 -33.43 -13.84 -2.92
C ARG A 598 -33.11 -12.59 -2.10
N ASP A 599 -32.72 -12.77 -0.85
CA ASP A 599 -32.44 -11.65 0.06
C ASP A 599 -31.18 -10.89 -0.37
N THR A 600 -30.20 -11.61 -0.92
CA THR A 600 -28.99 -11.03 -1.51
C THR A 600 -29.35 -10.08 -2.66
N MET A 601 -30.19 -10.50 -3.61
CA MET A 601 -30.63 -9.66 -4.73
C MET A 601 -31.46 -8.45 -4.26
N LEU A 602 -32.26 -8.60 -3.19
CA LEU A 602 -33.01 -7.49 -2.60
C LEU A 602 -32.11 -6.44 -1.95
N ILE A 603 -31.07 -6.86 -1.21
CA ILE A 603 -30.09 -5.94 -0.60
C ILE A 603 -29.37 -5.14 -1.69
N MET A 604 -29.10 -5.76 -2.84
CA MET A 604 -28.39 -5.15 -3.96
C MET A 604 -29.18 -4.08 -4.73
N LEU A 605 -30.49 -3.94 -4.48
CA LEU A 605 -31.31 -2.86 -5.06
C LEU A 605 -30.87 -1.45 -4.65
N ILE A 606 -29.98 -1.32 -3.68
CA ILE A 606 -29.34 -0.05 -3.34
C ILE A 606 -28.55 0.54 -4.51
N PHE A 607 -27.95 -0.28 -5.39
CA PHE A 607 -27.10 0.19 -6.48
C PHE A 607 -27.87 0.90 -7.61
N PRO A 608 -29.01 0.39 -8.11
CA PRO A 608 -29.88 1.15 -9.02
C PRO A 608 -30.32 2.51 -8.43
N LEU A 609 -30.60 2.56 -7.13
CA LEU A 609 -30.94 3.81 -6.45
C LEU A 609 -29.74 4.76 -6.40
N LEU A 610 -28.55 4.27 -6.08
CA LEU A 610 -27.32 5.06 -6.08
C LEU A 610 -26.99 5.59 -7.48
N GLU A 611 -27.22 4.82 -8.54
CA GLU A 611 -27.06 5.25 -9.93
C GLU A 611 -27.98 6.44 -10.23
N ALA A 612 -29.26 6.33 -9.86
CA ALA A 612 -30.24 7.40 -10.02
C ALA A 612 -29.82 8.68 -9.27
N LEU A 613 -29.48 8.56 -7.99
CA LEU A 613 -29.07 9.71 -7.17
C LEU A 613 -27.79 10.35 -7.71
N SER A 614 -26.85 9.55 -8.19
CA SER A 614 -25.60 10.03 -8.77
C SER A 614 -25.84 10.81 -10.06
N PHE A 615 -26.74 10.34 -10.93
CA PHE A 615 -27.03 11.01 -12.19
C PHE A 615 -27.86 12.29 -12.02
N TRP A 616 -28.93 12.27 -11.21
CA TRP A 616 -29.86 13.40 -11.11
C TRP A 616 -29.49 14.44 -10.04
N LEU A 617 -28.81 14.04 -8.96
CA LEU A 617 -28.50 14.95 -7.84
C LEU A 617 -27.02 15.34 -7.77
N LEU A 618 -26.12 14.40 -8.02
CA LEU A 618 -24.68 14.63 -7.85
C LEU A 618 -24.05 15.26 -9.09
N LEU A 619 -24.31 14.70 -10.28
CA LEU A 619 -23.75 15.13 -11.55
C LEU A 619 -24.25 16.52 -11.94
N ARG A 620 -23.32 17.44 -12.22
CA ARG A 620 -23.69 18.81 -12.64
C ARG A 620 -24.06 18.82 -14.12
N SER A 621 -24.93 19.76 -14.50
CA SER A 621 -25.11 20.07 -15.92
C SER A 621 -23.82 20.64 -16.51
N PRO A 622 -23.42 20.25 -17.73
CA PRO A 622 -22.22 20.77 -18.37
C PRO A 622 -22.29 22.31 -18.42
N LYS A 623 -21.27 23.02 -17.91
CA LYS A 623 -21.29 24.48 -17.82
C LYS A 623 -21.47 25.12 -19.20
N GLN A 624 -22.37 26.10 -19.28
CA GLN A 624 -22.68 26.90 -20.48
C GLN A 624 -21.47 27.63 -21.11
N LYS A 625 -20.31 27.74 -20.46
CA LYS A 625 -19.11 28.41 -21.01
C LYS A 625 -18.54 27.71 -22.26
N LEU A 626 -18.73 26.39 -22.41
CA LEU A 626 -18.40 25.67 -23.66
C LEU A 626 -19.44 25.91 -24.78
N ARG A 627 -20.62 26.47 -24.46
CA ARG A 627 -21.71 26.70 -25.42
C ARG A 627 -21.53 27.99 -26.25
N VAL A 628 -20.78 28.99 -25.74
CA VAL A 628 -20.70 30.32 -26.38
C VAL A 628 -19.67 30.36 -27.53
N VAL A 629 -18.56 29.62 -27.44
CA VAL A 629 -17.57 29.54 -28.53
C VAL A 629 -18.05 28.61 -29.66
N TYR A 630 -18.84 27.57 -29.34
CA TYR A 630 -19.24 26.54 -30.29
C TYR A 630 -20.52 26.83 -31.09
N SER A 631 -21.27 27.89 -30.77
CA SER A 631 -22.55 28.21 -31.41
C SER A 631 -22.44 28.52 -32.91
N LYS A 632 -21.30 29.06 -33.37
CA LYS A 632 -21.12 29.44 -34.79
C LYS A 632 -20.47 28.38 -35.68
N GLU A 633 -19.68 27.45 -35.13
CA GLU A 633 -19.00 26.40 -35.90
C GLU A 633 -19.75 25.05 -35.92
N LEU A 634 -20.67 24.82 -34.98
CA LEU A 634 -21.49 23.59 -34.94
C LEU A 634 -22.53 23.49 -36.08
N LEU A 635 -22.69 24.56 -36.86
CA LEU A 635 -23.57 24.58 -38.04
C LEU A 635 -22.92 23.97 -39.29
N LEU A 636 -21.64 23.58 -39.25
CA LEU A 636 -20.88 23.21 -40.45
C LEU A 636 -20.41 21.76 -40.57
N HIS A 637 -20.65 20.87 -39.61
CA HIS A 637 -20.46 19.41 -39.83
C HIS A 637 -21.08 18.58 -38.70
N GLN A 638 -22.41 18.47 -38.66
CA GLN A 638 -23.01 17.24 -38.16
C GLN A 638 -22.84 16.18 -39.25
N LEU A 639 -22.26 15.02 -38.92
CA LEU A 639 -22.28 13.83 -39.79
C LEU A 639 -23.74 13.36 -39.91
N GLU A 640 -24.54 14.02 -40.76
CA GLU A 640 -25.97 13.73 -40.92
C GLU A 640 -26.22 12.42 -41.67
N GLU A 641 -25.33 12.04 -42.59
CA GLU A 641 -25.48 10.80 -43.35
C GLU A 641 -24.88 9.58 -42.65
N PHE A 642 -25.67 8.50 -42.58
CA PHE A 642 -25.25 7.18 -42.07
C PHE A 642 -23.95 6.66 -42.71
N SER A 643 -23.75 6.93 -44.01
CA SER A 643 -22.54 6.58 -44.76
C SER A 643 -21.27 7.20 -44.17
N GLN A 644 -21.33 8.47 -43.75
CA GLN A 644 -20.20 9.19 -43.18
C GLN A 644 -19.84 8.66 -41.78
N LYS A 645 -20.85 8.31 -40.98
CA LYS A 645 -20.66 7.64 -39.68
C LYS A 645 -19.99 6.27 -39.84
N LEU A 646 -20.39 5.49 -40.84
CA LEU A 646 -19.81 4.19 -41.13
C LEU A 646 -18.36 4.31 -41.63
N SER A 647 -18.07 5.30 -42.48
CA SER A 647 -16.71 5.59 -42.93
C SER A 647 -15.80 5.95 -41.75
N TYR A 648 -16.27 6.80 -40.84
CA TYR A 648 -15.49 7.18 -39.65
C TYR A 648 -15.31 6.01 -38.68
N ALA A 649 -16.29 5.11 -38.54
CA ALA A 649 -16.14 3.90 -37.74
C ALA A 649 -14.97 3.01 -38.22
N LYS A 650 -14.67 2.99 -39.53
CA LYS A 650 -13.51 2.27 -40.06
C LYS A 650 -12.18 2.85 -39.56
N GLU A 651 -12.08 4.17 -39.40
CA GLU A 651 -10.88 4.83 -38.87
C GLU A 651 -10.65 4.49 -37.39
N LEU A 652 -11.72 4.16 -36.65
CA LEU A 652 -11.65 3.80 -35.23
C LEU A 652 -11.22 2.34 -35.01
N LEU A 653 -11.13 1.51 -36.05
CA LEU A 653 -10.71 0.11 -35.94
C LEU A 653 -9.34 -0.06 -35.24
N LYS A 654 -8.45 0.93 -35.36
CA LYS A 654 -7.15 0.95 -34.66
C LYS A 654 -7.28 0.89 -33.13
N TYR A 655 -8.40 1.35 -32.56
CA TYR A 655 -8.73 1.25 -31.14
C TYR A 655 -9.60 0.02 -30.86
N MET A 656 -10.52 -0.30 -31.76
CA MET A 656 -11.49 -1.38 -31.57
C MET A 656 -10.83 -2.75 -31.60
N VAL A 657 -9.98 -3.05 -32.59
CA VAL A 657 -9.42 -4.40 -32.77
C VAL A 657 -8.56 -4.86 -31.59
N PRO A 658 -7.61 -4.05 -31.06
CA PRO A 658 -6.89 -4.43 -29.84
C PRO A 658 -7.82 -4.73 -28.67
N LEU A 659 -8.86 -3.91 -28.50
CA LEU A 659 -9.78 -4.02 -27.38
C LEU A 659 -10.67 -5.27 -27.51
N VAL A 660 -11.17 -5.57 -28.73
CA VAL A 660 -11.88 -6.82 -29.03
C VAL A 660 -11.01 -8.04 -28.68
N LEU A 661 -9.75 -8.04 -29.11
CA LEU A 661 -8.84 -9.17 -28.88
C LEU A 661 -8.50 -9.38 -27.41
N VAL A 662 -8.24 -8.30 -26.66
CA VAL A 662 -7.99 -8.38 -25.22
C VAL A 662 -9.19 -9.01 -24.52
N TYR A 663 -10.39 -8.47 -24.72
CA TYR A 663 -11.60 -8.98 -24.07
C TYR A 663 -11.98 -10.39 -24.53
N LEU A 664 -11.70 -10.73 -25.80
CA LEU A 664 -11.86 -12.10 -26.29
C LEU A 664 -10.99 -13.08 -25.50
N PHE A 665 -9.69 -12.80 -25.38
CA PHE A 665 -8.75 -13.71 -24.73
C PHE A 665 -8.97 -13.78 -23.22
N GLU A 666 -9.19 -12.64 -22.59
CA GLU A 666 -9.47 -12.49 -21.16
C GLU A 666 -10.71 -13.27 -20.73
N TYR A 667 -11.87 -13.04 -21.36
CA TYR A 667 -13.10 -13.72 -20.97
C TYR A 667 -13.12 -15.19 -21.39
N PHE A 668 -12.34 -15.57 -22.40
CA PHE A 668 -12.17 -16.98 -22.76
C PHE A 668 -11.39 -17.74 -21.68
N ILE A 669 -10.40 -17.08 -21.06
CA ILE A 669 -9.73 -17.61 -19.87
C ILE A 669 -10.74 -17.68 -18.70
N ASN A 670 -11.38 -16.56 -18.37
CA ASN A 670 -12.21 -16.42 -17.16
C ASN A 670 -13.43 -17.33 -17.13
N GLN A 671 -14.16 -17.44 -18.24
CA GLN A 671 -15.43 -18.18 -18.33
C GLN A 671 -15.32 -19.48 -19.14
N GLY A 672 -14.13 -19.85 -19.60
CA GLY A 672 -13.90 -21.07 -20.37
C GLY A 672 -12.83 -21.98 -19.78
N LEU A 673 -11.77 -21.43 -19.18
CA LEU A 673 -10.61 -22.21 -18.71
C LEU A 673 -10.49 -22.26 -17.18
N TYR A 674 -10.87 -21.21 -16.43
CA TYR A 674 -10.77 -21.20 -14.96
C TYR A 674 -11.53 -22.33 -14.28
N GLU A 675 -12.74 -22.65 -14.75
CA GLU A 675 -13.54 -23.75 -14.21
C GLU A 675 -12.89 -25.13 -14.40
N LEU A 676 -11.95 -25.24 -15.33
CA LEU A 676 -11.22 -26.48 -15.65
C LEU A 676 -9.89 -26.61 -14.87
N VAL A 677 -9.42 -25.55 -14.22
CA VAL A 677 -8.15 -25.51 -13.49
C VAL A 677 -8.39 -25.53 -11.98
N TYR A 678 -8.19 -26.68 -11.34
CA TYR A 678 -8.36 -26.84 -9.89
C TYR A 678 -7.18 -27.55 -9.21
N PHE A 679 -7.02 -27.29 -7.91
CA PHE A 679 -5.94 -27.80 -7.07
C PHE A 679 -6.50 -28.63 -5.92
N GLU A 680 -6.19 -29.93 -5.85
CA GLU A 680 -6.70 -30.82 -4.80
C GLU A 680 -6.05 -30.56 -3.42
N ASN A 681 -4.76 -30.18 -3.40
CA ASN A 681 -4.02 -29.86 -2.18
C ASN A 681 -4.04 -28.36 -1.85
N SER A 682 -5.20 -27.71 -1.98
CA SER A 682 -5.37 -26.28 -1.68
C SER A 682 -6.07 -26.08 -0.33
N PHE A 683 -5.83 -24.93 0.31
CA PHE A 683 -6.58 -24.48 1.49
C PHE A 683 -8.03 -24.06 1.15
N LEU A 684 -8.37 -23.96 -0.13
CA LEU A 684 -9.69 -23.63 -0.65
C LEU A 684 -10.37 -24.86 -1.26
N GLU A 685 -11.64 -25.05 -0.94
CA GLU A 685 -12.51 -26.04 -1.62
C GLU A 685 -12.69 -25.70 -3.11
N ARG A 686 -12.94 -26.71 -3.96
CA ARG A 686 -13.02 -26.55 -5.43
C ARG A 686 -13.94 -25.41 -5.90
N PRO A 687 -15.21 -25.28 -5.43
CA PRO A 687 -16.08 -24.18 -5.84
C PRO A 687 -15.62 -22.80 -5.32
N SER A 688 -14.81 -22.78 -4.26
CA SER A 688 -14.26 -21.56 -3.69
C SER A 688 -13.04 -21.07 -4.46
N GLN A 689 -12.26 -21.96 -5.08
CA GLN A 689 -11.10 -21.60 -5.89
C GLN A 689 -11.50 -20.70 -7.07
N TYR A 690 -12.51 -21.09 -7.85
CA TYR A 690 -13.02 -20.30 -8.98
C TYR A 690 -13.48 -18.90 -8.54
N ARG A 691 -14.20 -18.80 -7.42
CA ARG A 691 -14.68 -17.52 -6.88
C ARG A 691 -13.53 -16.60 -6.47
N TRP A 692 -12.53 -17.13 -5.78
CA TRP A 692 -11.37 -16.34 -5.34
C TRP A 692 -10.44 -15.94 -6.49
N LEU A 693 -10.29 -16.77 -7.52
CA LEU A 693 -9.57 -16.38 -8.75
C LEU A 693 -10.29 -15.22 -9.45
N ASN A 694 -11.62 -15.26 -9.55
CA ASN A 694 -12.39 -14.12 -10.08
C ASN A 694 -12.19 -12.84 -9.25
N VAL A 695 -12.14 -12.93 -7.91
CA VAL A 695 -11.87 -11.76 -7.05
C VAL A 695 -10.48 -11.19 -7.33
N ASP A 696 -9.46 -12.03 -7.45
CA ASP A 696 -8.08 -11.62 -7.71
C ASP A 696 -7.92 -10.99 -9.11
N TYR A 697 -8.58 -11.58 -10.11
CA TYR A 697 -8.70 -10.99 -11.45
C TYR A 697 -9.30 -9.57 -11.38
N GLN A 698 -10.46 -9.42 -10.72
CA GLN A 698 -11.13 -8.12 -10.60
C GLN A 698 -10.27 -7.10 -9.84
N LEU A 699 -9.46 -7.56 -8.88
CA LEU A 699 -8.48 -6.70 -8.18
C LEU A 699 -7.43 -6.18 -9.15
N GLY A 700 -6.88 -7.03 -10.02
CA GLY A 700 -5.98 -6.63 -11.11
C GLY A 700 -6.63 -5.61 -12.05
N VAL A 701 -7.87 -5.86 -12.49
CA VAL A 701 -8.64 -4.92 -13.33
C VAL A 701 -8.81 -3.57 -12.65
N PHE A 702 -9.19 -3.56 -11.37
CA PHE A 702 -9.39 -2.32 -10.61
C PHE A 702 -8.09 -1.52 -10.46
N VAL A 703 -6.98 -2.19 -10.14
CA VAL A 703 -5.65 -1.56 -10.08
C VAL A 703 -5.30 -0.93 -11.42
N ALA A 704 -5.44 -1.67 -12.53
CA ALA A 704 -5.09 -1.15 -13.84
C ALA A 704 -6.01 -0.01 -14.31
N ARG A 705 -7.33 -0.10 -14.11
CA ARG A 705 -8.27 0.98 -14.48
C ARG A 705 -8.09 2.24 -13.63
N SER A 706 -7.61 2.11 -12.40
CA SER A 706 -7.29 3.23 -11.51
C SER A 706 -5.91 3.83 -11.79
N SER A 707 -5.04 3.09 -12.49
CA SER A 707 -3.65 3.50 -12.74
C SER A 707 -3.48 4.50 -13.87
N VAL A 708 -4.47 4.75 -14.74
CA VAL A 708 -4.22 5.50 -15.98
C VAL A 708 -3.71 6.92 -15.72
N ASN A 709 -4.16 7.60 -14.67
CA ASN A 709 -3.67 8.94 -14.32
C ASN A 709 -2.21 8.93 -13.80
N ILE A 710 -1.63 7.74 -13.62
CA ILE A 710 -0.28 7.48 -13.10
C ILE A 710 0.59 6.84 -14.20
N VAL A 711 0.09 5.82 -14.90
CA VAL A 711 0.81 4.99 -15.88
C VAL A 711 0.02 4.88 -17.18
N HIS A 712 0.66 5.24 -18.29
CA HIS A 712 0.03 5.27 -19.61
C HIS A 712 0.76 4.37 -20.61
N PHE A 713 0.01 3.57 -21.36
CA PHE A 713 0.51 2.69 -22.40
C PHE A 713 0.00 3.11 -23.77
N LYS A 714 0.91 3.63 -24.61
CA LYS A 714 0.56 4.04 -25.99
C LYS A 714 0.26 2.84 -26.91
N LYS A 715 0.84 1.66 -26.64
CA LYS A 715 0.73 0.48 -27.51
C LYS A 715 -0.23 -0.58 -26.93
N THR A 716 -1.54 -0.36 -27.08
CA THR A 716 -2.58 -1.29 -26.60
C THR A 716 -2.54 -2.67 -27.26
N TRP A 717 -2.01 -2.78 -28.48
CA TRP A 717 -1.77 -4.07 -29.16
C TRP A 717 -0.86 -5.04 -28.39
N LEU A 718 0.09 -4.51 -27.60
CA LEU A 718 0.96 -5.35 -26.79
C LEU A 718 0.17 -6.13 -25.73
N MET A 719 -0.87 -5.52 -25.15
CA MET A 719 -1.73 -6.16 -24.17
C MET A 719 -2.54 -7.32 -24.79
N ALA A 720 -3.00 -7.18 -26.04
CA ALA A 720 -3.67 -8.26 -26.76
C ALA A 720 -2.73 -9.46 -26.99
N VAL A 721 -1.47 -9.21 -27.37
CA VAL A 721 -0.47 -10.27 -27.56
C VAL A 721 -0.17 -10.98 -26.23
N LEU A 722 0.00 -10.22 -25.15
CA LEU A 722 0.25 -10.79 -23.83
C LEU A 722 -0.95 -11.61 -23.32
N GLN A 723 -2.18 -11.18 -23.58
CA GLN A 723 -3.37 -11.97 -23.24
C GLN A 723 -3.46 -13.26 -24.05
N PHE A 724 -3.07 -13.24 -25.33
CA PHE A 724 -2.98 -14.48 -26.11
C PHE A 724 -1.99 -15.48 -25.50
N VAL A 725 -0.85 -15.01 -24.97
CA VAL A 725 0.09 -15.87 -24.24
C VAL A 725 -0.55 -16.48 -22.99
N ASN A 726 -1.34 -15.70 -22.25
CA ASN A 726 -2.09 -16.21 -21.10
C ASN A 726 -3.10 -17.30 -21.52
N VAL A 727 -3.79 -17.14 -22.65
CA VAL A 727 -4.68 -18.19 -23.19
C VAL A 727 -3.93 -19.49 -23.44
N LEU A 728 -2.76 -19.41 -24.10
CA LEU A 728 -1.94 -20.59 -24.36
C LEU A 728 -1.50 -21.28 -23.06
N TYR A 729 -1.13 -20.49 -22.04
CA TYR A 729 -0.78 -21.01 -20.72
C TYR A 729 -1.96 -21.73 -20.05
N PHE A 730 -3.12 -21.10 -19.94
CA PHE A 730 -4.28 -21.69 -19.28
C PHE A 730 -4.86 -22.87 -20.04
N LEU A 731 -4.80 -22.84 -21.38
CA LEU A 731 -5.21 -23.98 -22.20
C LEU A 731 -4.26 -25.18 -21.97
N ALA A 732 -2.95 -24.92 -21.92
CA ALA A 732 -1.96 -25.94 -21.62
C ALA A 732 -2.14 -26.50 -20.19
N GLU A 733 -2.38 -25.66 -19.20
CA GLU A 733 -2.63 -26.07 -17.80
C GLU A 733 -3.94 -26.85 -17.66
N ALA A 734 -5.01 -26.46 -18.37
CA ALA A 734 -6.29 -27.17 -18.37
C ALA A 734 -6.19 -28.56 -19.02
N ILE A 735 -5.33 -28.75 -20.02
CA ILE A 735 -5.10 -30.05 -20.66
C ILE A 735 -4.07 -30.87 -19.86
N PHE A 736 -2.94 -30.25 -19.53
CA PHE A 736 -1.78 -30.83 -18.83
C PHE A 736 -1.53 -30.07 -17.52
N PRO A 737 -2.09 -30.48 -16.39
CA PRO A 737 -1.90 -29.77 -15.13
C PRO A 737 -0.44 -29.89 -14.65
N PHE A 738 0.37 -28.86 -14.89
CA PHE A 738 1.81 -28.84 -14.60
C PHE A 738 2.19 -27.86 -13.48
N THR A 739 1.31 -26.92 -13.15
CA THR A 739 1.58 -25.91 -12.11
C THR A 739 1.54 -26.57 -10.72
N PRO A 740 2.54 -26.40 -9.85
CA PRO A 740 2.58 -27.14 -8.59
C PRO A 740 1.71 -26.52 -7.48
N LEU A 741 1.54 -25.19 -7.49
CA LEU A 741 0.88 -24.43 -6.42
C LEU A 741 -0.14 -23.43 -6.98
N ILE A 742 -1.26 -23.30 -6.27
CA ILE A 742 -2.35 -22.38 -6.63
C ILE A 742 -1.89 -20.91 -6.65
N TRP A 743 -0.90 -20.54 -5.84
CA TRP A 743 -0.36 -19.17 -5.76
C TRP A 743 0.23 -18.66 -7.09
N PHE A 744 0.81 -19.54 -7.91
CA PHE A 744 1.27 -19.15 -9.24
C PHE A 744 0.10 -18.81 -10.16
N THR A 745 -1.02 -19.52 -10.00
CA THR A 745 -2.24 -19.22 -10.75
C THR A 745 -2.79 -17.85 -10.33
N PHE A 746 -2.92 -17.58 -9.02
CA PHE A 746 -3.29 -16.24 -8.53
C PHE A 746 -2.39 -15.14 -9.13
N ALA A 747 -1.06 -15.28 -9.07
CA ALA A 747 -0.17 -14.27 -9.66
C ALA A 747 -0.41 -13.99 -11.16
N ILE A 748 -0.70 -15.04 -11.95
CA ILE A 748 -0.98 -14.91 -13.38
C ILE A 748 -2.39 -14.33 -13.62
N VAL A 749 -3.37 -14.70 -12.79
CA VAL A 749 -4.74 -14.17 -12.85
C VAL A 749 -4.78 -12.69 -12.49
N PHE A 750 -4.08 -12.26 -11.44
CA PHE A 750 -3.91 -10.84 -11.14
C PHE A 750 -3.26 -10.07 -12.31
N TRP A 751 -2.23 -10.66 -12.93
CA TRP A 751 -1.58 -10.12 -14.13
C TRP A 751 -2.51 -10.03 -15.34
N GLU A 752 -3.33 -11.05 -15.56
CA GLU A 752 -4.37 -11.08 -16.60
C GLU A 752 -5.37 -9.93 -16.40
N GLY A 753 -5.82 -9.70 -15.16
CA GLY A 753 -6.65 -8.52 -14.80
C GLY A 753 -5.96 -7.18 -15.09
N LEU A 754 -4.65 -7.06 -14.82
CA LEU A 754 -3.90 -5.83 -15.12
C LEU A 754 -3.88 -5.51 -16.62
N LEU A 755 -3.69 -6.52 -17.47
CA LEU A 755 -3.68 -6.35 -18.92
C LEU A 755 -5.04 -5.92 -19.46
N GLY A 756 -6.10 -6.54 -18.96
CA GLY A 756 -7.49 -6.23 -19.33
C GLY A 756 -7.92 -4.82 -18.97
N GLY A 757 -7.81 -4.50 -17.67
CA GLY A 757 -8.11 -3.16 -17.17
C GLY A 757 -7.25 -2.08 -17.84
N GLY A 758 -5.97 -2.40 -18.08
CA GLY A 758 -5.01 -1.53 -18.75
C GLY A 758 -5.41 -1.23 -20.20
N ALA A 759 -5.81 -2.24 -20.97
CA ALA A 759 -6.21 -2.08 -22.36
C ALA A 759 -7.46 -1.21 -22.51
N TYR A 760 -8.46 -1.44 -21.65
CA TYR A 760 -9.69 -0.65 -21.62
C TYR A 760 -9.39 0.83 -21.35
N VAL A 761 -8.76 1.11 -20.20
CA VAL A 761 -8.60 2.50 -19.75
C VAL A 761 -7.67 3.29 -20.67
N ASN A 762 -6.59 2.68 -21.17
CA ASN A 762 -5.66 3.35 -22.09
C ASN A 762 -6.30 3.60 -23.46
N THR A 763 -7.20 2.74 -23.92
CA THR A 763 -7.94 2.97 -25.17
C THR A 763 -8.81 4.22 -25.06
N PHE A 764 -9.65 4.30 -24.02
CA PHE A 764 -10.56 5.44 -23.85
C PHE A 764 -9.84 6.73 -23.46
N TYR A 765 -8.77 6.65 -22.67
CA TYR A 765 -7.91 7.79 -22.37
C TYR A 765 -7.25 8.35 -23.65
N ARG A 766 -6.71 7.49 -24.51
CA ARG A 766 -6.12 7.95 -25.78
C ARG A 766 -7.17 8.58 -26.68
N MET A 767 -8.36 7.99 -26.77
CA MET A 767 -9.46 8.57 -27.55
C MET A 767 -9.92 9.93 -27.02
N SER A 768 -9.93 10.13 -25.70
CA SER A 768 -10.32 11.42 -25.12
C SER A 768 -9.30 12.54 -25.38
N HIS A 769 -8.06 12.19 -25.75
CA HIS A 769 -7.00 13.14 -26.07
C HIS A 769 -6.76 13.29 -27.58
N GLU A 770 -6.74 12.19 -28.34
CA GLU A 770 -6.43 12.17 -29.78
C GLU A 770 -7.63 12.57 -30.66
N ILE A 771 -8.87 12.40 -30.20
CA ILE A 771 -10.07 12.67 -31.01
C ILE A 771 -10.63 14.07 -30.71
N PRO A 772 -10.85 14.92 -31.73
CA PRO A 772 -11.48 16.24 -31.56
C PRO A 772 -12.85 16.16 -30.90
N MET A 773 -13.18 17.12 -30.03
CA MET A 773 -14.43 17.18 -29.25
C MET A 773 -15.69 16.96 -30.12
N GLN A 774 -15.71 17.50 -31.33
CA GLN A 774 -16.84 17.43 -32.27
C GLN A 774 -17.20 15.98 -32.64
N ARG A 775 -16.21 15.09 -32.76
CA ARG A 775 -16.39 13.68 -33.16
C ARG A 775 -16.21 12.70 -32.00
N ARG A 776 -15.63 13.16 -30.88
CA ARG A 776 -15.30 12.34 -29.70
C ARG A 776 -16.50 11.62 -29.12
N LYS A 777 -17.64 12.28 -29.00
CA LYS A 777 -18.87 11.68 -28.47
C LYS A 777 -19.29 10.42 -29.23
N PHE A 778 -19.33 10.51 -30.56
CA PHE A 778 -19.67 9.38 -31.43
C PHE A 778 -18.58 8.31 -31.39
N ALA A 779 -17.30 8.72 -31.42
CA ALA A 779 -16.18 7.79 -31.36
C ALA A 779 -16.20 6.93 -30.09
N LEU A 780 -16.35 7.54 -28.92
CA LEU A 780 -16.44 6.82 -27.64
C LEU A 780 -17.62 5.84 -27.62
N SER A 781 -18.76 6.24 -28.18
CA SER A 781 -19.95 5.39 -28.28
C SER A 781 -19.80 4.22 -29.26
N ILE A 782 -18.94 4.32 -30.27
CA ILE A 782 -18.66 3.24 -31.25
C ILE A 782 -17.51 2.36 -30.81
N VAL A 783 -16.52 2.85 -30.08
CA VAL A 783 -15.42 1.99 -29.62
C VAL A 783 -15.86 1.13 -28.44
N ILE A 784 -16.80 1.57 -27.61
CA ILE A 784 -17.28 0.81 -26.46
C ILE A 784 -17.94 -0.53 -26.81
N GLN A 785 -18.56 -0.70 -27.98
CA GLN A 785 -19.05 -2.03 -28.42
C GLN A 785 -17.93 -3.08 -28.58
N SER A 786 -16.67 -2.67 -28.66
CA SER A 786 -15.53 -3.57 -28.85
C SER A 786 -15.36 -4.56 -27.69
N ASP A 787 -15.60 -4.12 -26.45
CA ASP A 787 -15.53 -5.01 -25.28
C ASP A 787 -16.56 -6.15 -25.40
N SER A 788 -17.77 -5.83 -25.83
CA SER A 788 -18.92 -6.72 -25.84
C SER A 788 -18.84 -7.66 -27.03
N ILE A 789 -18.28 -7.22 -28.16
CA ILE A 789 -17.92 -8.08 -29.29
C ILE A 789 -16.87 -9.10 -28.85
N GLY A 790 -15.84 -8.67 -28.11
CA GLY A 790 -14.81 -9.55 -27.56
C GLY A 790 -15.41 -10.60 -26.61
N ILE A 791 -16.17 -10.17 -25.60
CA ILE A 791 -16.81 -11.04 -24.61
C ILE A 791 -17.80 -12.02 -25.28
N THR A 792 -18.60 -11.57 -26.25
CA THR A 792 -19.52 -12.46 -27.00
C THR A 792 -18.76 -13.53 -27.76
N SER A 793 -17.66 -13.14 -28.42
CA SER A 793 -16.80 -14.08 -29.15
C SER A 793 -16.13 -15.09 -28.21
N ALA A 794 -15.73 -14.65 -27.01
CA ALA A 794 -15.18 -15.50 -25.97
C ALA A 794 -16.21 -16.53 -25.49
N ALA A 795 -17.44 -16.10 -25.18
CA ALA A 795 -18.52 -16.98 -24.75
C ALA A 795 -18.83 -18.07 -25.79
N LEU A 796 -18.91 -17.70 -27.07
CA LEU A 796 -19.14 -18.64 -28.18
C LEU A 796 -18.01 -19.66 -28.35
N LEU A 797 -16.76 -19.27 -28.08
CA LEU A 797 -15.60 -20.16 -28.15
C LEU A 797 -15.43 -21.02 -26.89
N ALA A 798 -15.77 -20.49 -25.72
CA ALA A 798 -15.64 -21.19 -24.44
C ALA A 798 -16.48 -22.48 -24.41
N ILE A 799 -17.73 -22.43 -24.90
CA ILE A 799 -18.66 -23.58 -24.88
C ILE A 799 -18.08 -24.83 -25.59
N PRO A 800 -17.70 -24.79 -26.89
CA PRO A 800 -17.17 -25.97 -27.57
C PRO A 800 -15.81 -26.41 -27.02
N VAL A 801 -14.96 -25.48 -26.57
CA VAL A 801 -13.64 -25.82 -26.02
C VAL A 801 -13.78 -26.50 -24.65
N HIS A 802 -14.65 -25.98 -23.78
CA HIS A 802 -14.98 -26.59 -22.50
C HIS A 802 -15.42 -28.05 -22.70
N ASN A 803 -16.42 -28.27 -23.56
CA ASN A 803 -16.95 -29.60 -23.84
C ASN A 803 -15.84 -30.55 -24.35
N ALA A 804 -15.02 -30.09 -25.30
CA ALA A 804 -13.93 -30.88 -25.84
C ALA A 804 -12.86 -31.24 -24.78
N ILE A 805 -12.57 -30.34 -23.83
CA ILE A 805 -11.60 -30.57 -22.75
C ILE A 805 -12.18 -31.49 -21.66
N CYS A 806 -13.49 -31.46 -21.43
CA CYS A 806 -14.19 -32.35 -20.50
C CYS A 806 -14.26 -33.79 -20.99
N ASP A 807 -14.30 -33.99 -22.31
CA ASP A 807 -14.25 -35.32 -22.94
C ASP A 807 -12.86 -35.99 -22.86
N LEU A 808 -11.81 -35.26 -22.46
CA LEU A 808 -10.46 -35.78 -22.30
C LEU A 808 -10.27 -36.52 -20.95
N PRO A 809 -9.42 -37.58 -20.92
CA PRO A 809 -9.13 -38.31 -19.68
C PRO A 809 -8.41 -37.43 -18.64
N VAL A 810 -8.72 -37.63 -17.35
CA VAL A 810 -8.09 -36.91 -16.24
C VAL A 810 -6.61 -37.29 -16.13
N MET A 811 -5.70 -36.35 -16.42
CA MET A 811 -4.28 -36.48 -16.08
C MET A 811 -4.01 -35.97 -14.66
N LYS A 812 -3.30 -36.75 -13.84
CA LYS A 812 -2.86 -36.32 -12.51
C LYS A 812 -1.82 -35.22 -12.64
N ARG A 813 -1.96 -34.17 -11.82
CA ARG A 813 -1.04 -33.04 -11.72
C ARG A 813 0.38 -33.57 -11.43
N MET A 814 1.38 -33.11 -12.17
CA MET A 814 2.77 -33.59 -12.06
C MET A 814 3.41 -33.09 -10.75
N ILE A 815 3.13 -33.76 -9.63
CA ILE A 815 3.75 -33.44 -8.34
C ILE A 815 5.11 -34.14 -8.27
N LYS A 816 6.19 -33.35 -8.21
CA LYS A 816 7.51 -33.81 -7.76
C LYS A 816 7.96 -33.00 -6.55
#